data_AF-A0A1B5KXZ8-F1
#
_entry.id   AF-A0A1B5KXZ8-F1
#
_cell.length_a   1.000
_cell.length_b   1.000
_cell.length_c   1.000
_cell.angle_alpha   90.00
_cell.angle_beta   90.00
_cell.angle_gamma   90.00
#
_symmetry.space_group_name_H-M   'P 1'
#
loop_
_entity.id
_entity.type
_entity.pdbx_description
1 polymer ?
#
loop_
_entity_poly.entity_id
_entity_poly.type
_entity_poly.pdbx_seq_one_letter_code
_entity_poly.pdbx_strand_id
1 'polypeptide(L)'
;MTGKRARASLAKAGDEHASSPPGRPERIGQKRSRCSSRRPGKRRKSPSGTGFDTPCNPNTAIPDWKDPRITFECWTDIFLYAAGEGSRDMLSNSWLIQAATTCRAFTEPALTAIYRCPVIKTTAKAKRLALLLERPPSETLYNYRAKVDALQVNVHIVPQQSLYPIIHPLTRLKELIIYTPLDQPPYRDLDKTLRWHYPEDIFRALASSHGDAAHAAHASSKPLPTVLKSWEWSGRFVGGFVADIGAMARLHQTAPFAHLTRLSLTNFQVPSLKILRIKSEEEELESYHQDGVVIQSLAQAISHLSELKHLVFESSTVMNDRLFPLLPKGLTHLELINCWEVKSDDLAAFLRTHGSDLRALTLMHNQSLDLGFLTDLADTCPNLRELHMNLSYYRHHDCVNDADPMYEQALLPSQTPDWPSSLRVLDIEHIRDWSVETAEMFLQSIIDSAPNLPNLRHVAIKTMLDIPWQARATMRHKWRTRMERVFLRPFVPPHRLAATRAPPNDEPTPPSGNDPDESATASSRRGGRIASSNSQVHASHGQPGRSTRPRRGTKLSYKEPDTDEDEFDLEEEEEEEADKSSQSSLAHARDDDDHNPSFIQGKCSTVYILFDNQKVREVQYSMEDFGSEASDSEEEWDGDDQDDDMAVVF
;
A
#
# COMPACT_ATOMS: atom_id res chain seq x y z
N MET A 1 15.69 -64.11 -18.34
CA MET A 1 15.02 -65.35 -18.83
C MET A 1 13.55 -65.04 -19.14
N THR A 2 12.86 -65.95 -19.84
CA THR A 2 11.39 -66.08 -20.00
C THR A 2 10.45 -65.10 -19.27
N GLY A 3 9.51 -64.40 -19.92
CA GLY A 3 9.25 -64.29 -21.36
C GLY A 3 7.88 -63.69 -21.75
N LYS A 4 7.77 -63.28 -23.03
CA LYS A 4 6.58 -63.19 -23.92
C LYS A 4 5.19 -63.43 -23.27
N ARG A 5 4.18 -62.59 -23.51
CA ARG A 5 3.51 -62.45 -24.83
C ARG A 5 2.59 -61.23 -24.90
N ALA A 6 2.36 -60.70 -26.12
CA ALA A 6 1.32 -59.73 -26.42
C ALA A 6 0.17 -60.37 -27.22
N ARG A 7 -1.02 -59.75 -27.22
CA ARG A 7 -1.95 -59.73 -28.36
C ARG A 7 -3.06 -58.69 -28.21
N ALA A 8 -3.50 -58.13 -29.33
CA ALA A 8 -4.73 -57.36 -29.50
C ALA A 8 -5.56 -57.98 -30.63
N SER A 9 -6.89 -57.79 -30.63
CA SER A 9 -7.73 -57.85 -31.85
C SER A 9 -9.21 -57.48 -31.62
N LEU A 10 -9.68 -56.50 -32.40
CA LEU A 10 -10.98 -56.38 -33.07
C LEU A 10 -12.30 -56.74 -32.34
N ALA A 11 -13.07 -55.69 -32.04
CA ALA A 11 -14.37 -55.33 -32.63
C ALA A 11 -15.35 -56.42 -33.17
N LYS A 12 -16.64 -56.24 -32.85
CA LYS A 12 -17.77 -56.53 -33.75
C LYS A 12 -18.96 -55.60 -33.45
N ALA A 13 -19.82 -55.34 -34.45
CA ALA A 13 -20.99 -54.47 -34.37
C ALA A 13 -22.32 -55.25 -34.46
N GLY A 14 -23.45 -54.57 -34.19
CA GLY A 14 -24.80 -55.13 -34.37
C GLY A 14 -25.93 -54.12 -34.04
N ASP A 15 -26.67 -53.73 -35.07
CA ASP A 15 -27.93 -52.95 -35.05
C ASP A 15 -29.15 -53.86 -34.65
N GLU A 16 -30.41 -53.43 -34.47
CA GLU A 16 -31.10 -52.13 -34.59
C GLU A 16 -32.46 -52.14 -33.80
N HIS A 17 -33.31 -51.12 -34.00
CA HIS A 17 -34.78 -51.05 -33.82
C HIS A 17 -35.42 -50.88 -32.41
N ALA A 18 -35.54 -49.61 -32.03
CA ALA A 18 -36.81 -48.84 -31.91
C ALA A 18 -38.11 -49.48 -31.32
N SER A 19 -38.72 -48.78 -30.36
CA SER A 19 -40.17 -48.45 -30.37
C SER A 19 -40.57 -47.40 -29.31
N SER A 20 -41.69 -46.69 -29.56
CA SER A 20 -42.34 -45.66 -28.71
C SER A 20 -43.68 -45.25 -29.37
N PRO A 21 -44.60 -44.53 -28.70
CA PRO A 21 -45.00 -44.52 -27.29
C PRO A 21 -46.48 -44.96 -27.12
N PRO A 22 -47.04 -44.97 -25.90
CA PRO A 22 -47.91 -43.86 -25.44
C PRO A 22 -47.63 -43.47 -23.95
N GLY A 23 -48.29 -42.49 -23.30
CA GLY A 23 -49.41 -41.61 -23.68
C GLY A 23 -49.76 -40.60 -22.55
N ARG A 24 -51.03 -40.18 -22.44
CA ARG A 24 -51.54 -39.23 -21.41
C ARG A 24 -53.02 -39.52 -21.11
N PRO A 25 -53.58 -39.08 -19.96
CA PRO A 25 -54.58 -38.01 -20.07
C PRO A 25 -54.50 -36.95 -18.94
N GLU A 26 -55.20 -35.83 -19.16
CA GLU A 26 -55.35 -34.73 -18.21
C GLU A 26 -56.57 -34.90 -17.30
N ARG A 27 -56.64 -34.10 -16.22
CA ARG A 27 -57.92 -33.75 -15.59
C ARG A 27 -58.03 -32.24 -15.38
N ILE A 28 -59.14 -31.69 -15.86
CA ILE A 28 -59.52 -30.27 -15.74
C ILE A 28 -60.71 -30.16 -14.79
N GLY A 29 -60.68 -29.18 -13.88
CA GLY A 29 -61.85 -28.79 -13.10
C GLY A 29 -61.50 -28.21 -11.71
N GLN A 30 -62.19 -27.19 -11.20
CA GLN A 30 -63.11 -26.27 -11.87
C GLN A 30 -63.18 -24.93 -11.10
N LYS A 31 -63.74 -23.88 -11.72
CA LYS A 31 -63.78 -22.52 -11.16
C LYS A 31 -64.65 -22.44 -9.90
N ARG A 32 -64.15 -21.76 -8.85
CA ARG A 32 -65.00 -20.95 -7.96
C ARG A 32 -64.37 -19.57 -7.76
N SER A 33 -65.10 -18.53 -8.17
CA SER A 33 -64.76 -17.15 -7.88
C SER A 33 -65.25 -16.77 -6.48
N ARG A 34 -64.46 -15.98 -5.76
CA ARG A 34 -64.96 -14.96 -4.84
C ARG A 34 -63.96 -13.82 -4.74
N CYS A 35 -64.45 -12.60 -4.93
CA CYS A 35 -63.66 -11.38 -4.81
C CYS A 35 -63.68 -10.93 -3.35
N SER A 36 -62.50 -10.72 -2.75
CA SER A 36 -62.39 -10.14 -1.41
C SER A 36 -61.12 -9.30 -1.28
N SER A 37 -61.31 -8.00 -1.04
CA SER A 37 -60.35 -7.05 -0.44
C SER A 37 -58.86 -7.19 -0.78
N ARG A 38 -58.39 -6.35 -1.71
CA ARG A 38 -57.02 -5.82 -1.65
C ARG A 38 -56.76 -5.28 -0.24
N ARG A 39 -55.86 -5.89 0.53
CA ARG A 39 -55.31 -5.22 1.74
C ARG A 39 -54.39 -4.08 1.26
N PRO A 40 -54.60 -2.82 1.69
CA PRO A 40 -53.73 -1.74 1.29
C PRO A 40 -52.36 -1.91 1.96
N GLY A 41 -51.30 -2.06 1.15
CA GLY A 41 -49.93 -1.94 1.65
C GLY A 41 -49.74 -0.58 2.31
N LYS A 42 -48.94 -0.52 3.39
CA LYS A 42 -48.70 0.72 4.15
C LYS A 42 -48.04 1.78 3.26
N ARG A 43 -48.86 2.64 2.65
CA ARG A 43 -48.43 3.86 1.97
C ARG A 43 -47.72 4.73 3.01
N ARG A 44 -46.37 4.75 2.98
CA ARG A 44 -45.56 5.73 3.72
C ARG A 44 -46.09 7.11 3.33
N LYS A 45 -46.69 7.84 4.28
CA LYS A 45 -47.31 9.13 3.99
C LYS A 45 -46.22 10.11 3.52
N SER A 46 -46.27 10.48 2.25
CA SER A 46 -45.70 11.75 1.80
C SER A 46 -46.44 12.88 2.54
N PRO A 47 -45.75 13.76 3.28
CA PRO A 47 -46.42 14.91 3.89
C PRO A 47 -46.92 15.82 2.78
N SER A 48 -48.24 15.89 2.62
CA SER A 48 -48.89 16.92 1.80
C SER A 48 -48.64 18.28 2.45
N GLY A 49 -48.14 19.24 1.67
CA GLY A 49 -47.67 20.51 2.20
C GLY A 49 -48.73 21.30 2.97
N THR A 50 -48.41 21.62 4.23
CA THR A 50 -48.89 22.81 4.92
C THR A 50 -47.73 23.79 4.95
N GLY A 51 -47.91 24.97 4.36
CA GLY A 51 -46.83 25.95 4.23
C GLY A 51 -46.33 26.44 5.58
N PHE A 52 -45.09 26.09 5.91
CA PHE A 52 -44.22 26.91 6.73
C PHE A 52 -43.09 27.38 5.84
N ASP A 53 -43.13 28.65 5.44
CA ASP A 53 -41.99 29.35 4.87
C ASP A 53 -40.97 29.60 5.99
N THR A 54 -40.29 28.54 6.42
CA THR A 54 -39.03 28.67 7.14
C THR A 54 -38.02 29.17 6.10
N PRO A 55 -37.58 30.45 6.15
CA PRO A 55 -36.64 30.95 5.15
C PRO A 55 -35.37 30.11 5.20
N CYS A 56 -35.00 29.54 4.05
CA CYS A 56 -33.75 28.80 3.93
C CYS A 56 -32.61 29.74 4.31
N ASN A 57 -31.84 29.37 5.34
CA ASN A 57 -30.85 30.24 5.96
C ASN A 57 -29.82 30.68 4.88
N PRO A 58 -29.77 31.97 4.48
CA PRO A 58 -29.16 32.38 3.21
C PRO A 58 -27.62 32.30 3.17
N ASN A 59 -27.01 31.70 4.19
CA ASN A 59 -25.55 31.63 4.39
C ASN A 59 -24.89 30.35 3.86
N THR A 60 -25.66 29.35 3.39
CA THR A 60 -25.11 28.20 2.63
C THR A 60 -25.20 28.47 1.13
N ALA A 61 -24.30 29.32 0.63
CA ALA A 61 -24.10 29.51 -0.80
C ALA A 61 -23.52 28.21 -1.40
N ILE A 62 -24.35 27.44 -2.11
CA ILE A 62 -23.89 26.25 -2.84
C ILE A 62 -22.97 26.73 -3.98
N PRO A 63 -21.70 26.28 -4.05
CA PRO A 63 -20.80 26.64 -5.14
C PRO A 63 -21.35 26.21 -6.51
N ASP A 64 -21.04 26.95 -7.57
CA ASP A 64 -21.34 26.47 -8.92
C ASP A 64 -20.39 25.33 -9.29
N TRP A 65 -20.85 24.10 -9.05
CA TRP A 65 -20.17 22.87 -9.43
C TRP A 65 -19.98 22.69 -10.95
N LYS A 66 -20.46 23.63 -11.77
CA LYS A 66 -20.26 23.70 -13.23
C LYS A 66 -19.46 24.92 -13.67
N ASP A 67 -18.81 25.64 -12.75
CA ASP A 67 -17.91 26.74 -13.08
C ASP A 67 -16.89 26.28 -14.14
N PRO A 68 -16.85 26.89 -15.34
CA PRO A 68 -16.00 26.44 -16.44
C PRO A 68 -14.50 26.56 -16.16
N ARG A 69 -14.10 27.21 -15.06
CA ARG A 69 -12.72 27.22 -14.56
C ARG A 69 -12.30 25.90 -13.93
N ILE A 70 -13.24 25.09 -13.43
CA ILE A 70 -12.99 23.77 -12.85
C ILE A 70 -13.23 22.71 -13.93
N THR A 71 -12.14 22.24 -14.54
CA THR A 71 -12.22 21.27 -15.64
C THR A 71 -12.69 19.89 -15.17
N PHE A 72 -13.15 19.07 -16.11
CA PHE A 72 -13.46 17.65 -15.89
C PHE A 72 -12.27 16.88 -15.26
N GLU A 73 -11.05 17.20 -15.69
CA GLU A 73 -9.81 16.60 -15.19
C GLU A 73 -9.57 17.04 -13.74
N CYS A 74 -9.72 18.33 -13.43
CA CYS A 74 -9.63 18.85 -12.07
C CYS A 74 -10.63 18.18 -11.12
N TRP A 75 -11.89 17.98 -11.53
CA TRP A 75 -12.85 17.20 -10.74
C TRP A 75 -12.43 15.73 -10.56
N THR A 76 -11.87 15.10 -11.58
CA THR A 76 -11.39 13.71 -11.51
C THR A 76 -10.21 13.59 -10.54
N ASP A 77 -9.27 14.53 -10.58
CA ASP A 77 -8.10 14.55 -9.70
C ASP A 77 -8.48 14.88 -8.24
N ILE A 78 -9.44 15.79 -8.02
CA ILE A 78 -10.04 16.05 -6.69
C ILE A 78 -10.66 14.76 -6.12
N PHE A 79 -11.43 14.00 -6.93
CA PHE A 79 -12.04 12.77 -6.47
C PHE A 79 -11.03 11.64 -6.25
N LEU A 80 -9.96 11.55 -7.05
CA LEU A 80 -8.87 10.59 -6.82
C LEU A 80 -8.10 10.92 -5.54
N TYR A 81 -7.78 12.19 -5.29
CA TYR A 81 -7.10 12.62 -4.06
C TYR A 81 -7.96 12.39 -2.81
N ALA A 82 -9.22 12.84 -2.82
CA ALA A 82 -10.12 12.72 -1.68
C ALA A 82 -10.58 11.27 -1.39
N ALA A 83 -10.40 10.34 -2.34
CA ALA A 83 -10.63 8.91 -2.11
C ALA A 83 -9.36 8.15 -1.69
N GLY A 84 -8.17 8.72 -1.87
CA GLY A 84 -6.88 8.17 -1.43
C GLY A 84 -6.51 8.70 -0.04
N GLU A 85 -7.33 8.35 0.95
CA GLU A 85 -7.32 8.86 2.33
C GLU A 85 -6.01 8.49 3.05
N GLY A 86 -4.99 9.34 2.90
CA GLY A 86 -3.61 9.11 3.38
C GLY A 86 -2.81 8.11 2.53
N SER A 87 -3.41 7.00 2.09
CA SER A 87 -2.77 5.96 1.29
C SER A 87 -2.92 6.18 -0.22
N ARG A 88 -1.82 5.96 -0.96
CA ARG A 88 -1.80 6.06 -2.44
C ARG A 88 -2.42 4.86 -3.15
N ASP A 89 -2.55 3.72 -2.46
CA ASP A 89 -2.80 2.41 -3.11
C ASP A 89 -4.22 1.88 -2.89
N MET A 90 -4.97 2.43 -1.93
CA MET A 90 -6.34 2.01 -1.59
C MET A 90 -7.35 3.14 -1.73
N LEU A 91 -8.01 3.21 -2.90
CA LEU A 91 -9.08 4.18 -3.14
C LEU A 91 -10.42 3.76 -2.50
N SER A 92 -11.00 4.67 -1.72
CA SER A 92 -12.33 4.54 -1.08
C SER A 92 -13.45 4.51 -2.12
N ASN A 93 -13.74 3.31 -2.61
CA ASN A 93 -14.75 3.06 -3.63
C ASN A 93 -16.17 3.41 -3.15
N SER A 94 -16.45 3.27 -1.85
CA SER A 94 -17.71 3.70 -1.22
C SER A 94 -17.89 5.23 -1.29
N TRP A 95 -16.86 5.98 -0.93
CA TRP A 95 -16.84 7.44 -1.01
C TRP A 95 -17.03 7.92 -2.45
N LEU A 96 -16.32 7.33 -3.42
CA LEU A 96 -16.48 7.67 -4.84
C LEU A 96 -17.89 7.40 -5.39
N ILE A 97 -18.56 6.33 -4.93
CA ILE A 97 -19.95 6.03 -5.31
C ILE A 97 -20.92 7.05 -4.71
N GLN A 98 -20.67 7.53 -3.49
CA GLN A 98 -21.42 8.63 -2.89
C GLN A 98 -21.18 9.94 -3.68
N ALA A 99 -19.93 10.29 -3.97
CA ALA A 99 -19.58 11.45 -4.79
C ALA A 99 -20.30 11.42 -6.15
N ALA A 100 -20.29 10.27 -6.84
CA ALA A 100 -20.96 10.08 -8.13
C ALA A 100 -22.49 10.22 -8.08
N THR A 101 -23.11 10.00 -6.91
CA THR A 101 -24.57 10.08 -6.71
C THR A 101 -25.06 11.39 -6.09
N THR A 102 -24.18 12.22 -5.53
CA THR A 102 -24.54 13.53 -4.96
C THR A 102 -25.15 14.50 -5.97
N CYS A 103 -24.53 14.68 -7.14
CA CYS A 103 -25.05 15.55 -8.20
C CYS A 103 -24.60 15.13 -9.60
N ARG A 104 -25.37 15.52 -10.62
CA ARG A 104 -25.12 15.16 -12.03
C ARG A 104 -23.80 15.71 -12.59
N ALA A 105 -23.22 16.76 -12.01
CA ALA A 105 -21.91 17.26 -12.42
C ALA A 105 -20.78 16.32 -11.97
N PHE A 106 -20.91 15.71 -10.79
CA PHE A 106 -19.90 14.82 -10.21
C PHE A 106 -20.01 13.37 -10.71
N THR A 107 -21.18 12.96 -11.21
CA THR A 107 -21.41 11.58 -11.66
C THR A 107 -20.36 11.06 -12.64
N GLU A 108 -19.99 11.82 -13.69
CA GLU A 108 -19.02 11.31 -14.66
C GLU A 108 -17.55 11.38 -14.18
N PRO A 109 -17.04 12.48 -13.60
CA PRO A 109 -15.68 12.50 -13.06
C PRO A 109 -15.45 11.46 -11.95
N ALA A 110 -16.40 11.30 -11.01
CA ALA A 110 -16.28 10.31 -9.95
C ALA A 110 -16.37 8.86 -10.46
N LEU A 111 -17.24 8.57 -11.45
CA LEU A 111 -17.19 7.28 -12.16
C LEU A 111 -15.88 7.09 -12.93
N THR A 112 -15.25 8.15 -13.41
CA THR A 112 -13.95 8.07 -14.09
C THR A 112 -12.83 7.74 -13.12
N ALA A 113 -12.87 8.28 -11.89
CA ALA A 113 -11.98 7.85 -10.80
C ALA A 113 -12.18 6.36 -10.46
N ILE A 114 -13.43 5.90 -10.24
CA ILE A 114 -13.74 4.49 -9.92
C ILE A 114 -13.23 3.51 -11.00
N TYR A 115 -13.48 3.83 -12.27
CA TYR A 115 -13.14 2.93 -13.37
C TYR A 115 -11.70 3.09 -13.87
N ARG A 116 -10.89 4.02 -13.31
CA ARG A 116 -9.48 4.22 -13.70
C ARG A 116 -8.63 2.96 -13.52
N CYS A 117 -8.82 2.28 -12.38
CA CYS A 117 -8.31 0.93 -12.09
C CYS A 117 -9.41 0.14 -11.34
N PRO A 118 -10.22 -0.69 -12.04
CA PRO A 118 -11.42 -1.28 -11.44
C PRO A 118 -11.10 -2.51 -10.55
N VAL A 119 -11.36 -2.42 -9.25
CA VAL A 119 -10.96 -3.45 -8.27
C VAL A 119 -11.82 -4.74 -8.35
N ILE A 120 -11.28 -5.79 -8.96
CA ILE A 120 -11.97 -7.07 -9.18
C ILE A 120 -11.86 -8.02 -7.98
N LYS A 121 -12.53 -7.70 -6.86
CA LYS A 121 -12.48 -8.56 -5.63
C LYS A 121 -13.17 -9.94 -5.76
N THR A 122 -13.97 -10.22 -6.80
CA THR A 122 -14.63 -11.55 -6.97
C THR A 122 -14.85 -11.93 -8.44
N THR A 123 -14.94 -13.24 -8.74
CA THR A 123 -15.30 -13.76 -10.07
C THR A 123 -16.67 -13.24 -10.57
N ALA A 124 -17.61 -12.97 -9.66
CA ALA A 124 -18.89 -12.36 -10.01
C ALA A 124 -18.73 -10.89 -10.45
N LYS A 125 -17.81 -10.13 -9.83
CA LYS A 125 -17.42 -8.79 -10.30
C LYS A 125 -16.70 -8.87 -11.66
N ALA A 126 -15.81 -9.84 -11.87
CA ALA A 126 -15.13 -10.05 -13.16
C ALA A 126 -16.13 -10.25 -14.32
N LYS A 127 -17.10 -11.17 -14.14
CA LYS A 127 -18.15 -11.42 -15.14
C LYS A 127 -19.06 -10.21 -15.37
N ARG A 128 -19.37 -9.44 -14.33
CA ARG A 128 -20.13 -8.17 -14.47
C ARG A 128 -19.34 -7.09 -15.22
N LEU A 129 -18.02 -7.02 -15.04
CA LEU A 129 -17.15 -6.11 -15.78
C LEU A 129 -17.07 -6.48 -17.26
N ALA A 130 -16.88 -7.77 -17.57
CA ALA A 130 -16.94 -8.28 -18.96
C ALA A 130 -18.26 -7.88 -19.64
N LEU A 131 -19.41 -8.21 -19.03
CA LEU A 131 -20.75 -7.87 -19.54
C LEU A 131 -21.06 -6.37 -19.62
N LEU A 132 -20.27 -5.52 -18.95
CA LEU A 132 -20.36 -4.06 -19.05
C LEU A 132 -19.49 -3.52 -20.19
N LEU A 133 -18.30 -4.09 -20.37
CA LEU A 133 -17.35 -3.71 -21.43
C LEU A 133 -17.75 -4.26 -22.80
N GLU A 134 -18.39 -5.43 -22.87
CA GLU A 134 -18.94 -6.01 -24.11
C GLU A 134 -20.02 -5.11 -24.74
N ARG A 135 -20.83 -4.42 -23.94
CA ARG A 135 -21.88 -3.51 -24.43
C ARG A 135 -21.28 -2.35 -25.23
N PRO A 136 -21.88 -1.96 -26.37
CA PRO A 136 -21.39 -0.82 -27.15
C PRO A 136 -21.59 0.49 -26.37
N PRO A 137 -20.72 1.50 -26.55
CA PRO A 137 -20.84 2.79 -25.86
C PRO A 137 -22.18 3.52 -26.04
N SER A 138 -22.96 3.17 -27.07
CA SER A 138 -24.31 3.67 -27.36
C SER A 138 -25.41 3.11 -26.46
N GLU A 139 -25.20 1.97 -25.80
CA GLU A 139 -26.14 1.37 -24.84
C GLU A 139 -25.84 1.74 -23.38
N THR A 140 -24.65 2.28 -23.13
CA THR A 140 -24.17 2.68 -21.80
C THR A 140 -24.32 4.19 -21.60
N LEU A 141 -24.72 4.63 -20.40
CA LEU A 141 -24.83 6.07 -20.08
C LEU A 141 -23.51 6.84 -20.23
N TYR A 142 -22.37 6.15 -20.05
CA TYR A 142 -21.02 6.68 -20.20
C TYR A 142 -20.14 5.64 -20.89
N ASN A 143 -19.12 6.07 -21.64
CA ASN A 143 -18.18 5.15 -22.29
C ASN A 143 -17.17 4.57 -21.27
N TYR A 144 -17.58 3.53 -20.53
CA TYR A 144 -16.74 2.86 -19.52
C TYR A 144 -15.42 2.31 -20.08
N ARG A 145 -15.41 1.82 -21.34
CA ARG A 145 -14.21 1.30 -22.01
C ARG A 145 -13.08 2.34 -22.10
N ALA A 146 -13.44 3.62 -22.22
CA ALA A 146 -12.49 4.72 -22.31
C ALA A 146 -12.06 5.29 -20.95
N LYS A 147 -12.58 4.76 -19.83
CA LYS A 147 -12.24 5.20 -18.46
C LYS A 147 -11.19 4.31 -17.79
N VAL A 148 -11.02 3.07 -18.25
CA VAL A 148 -10.00 2.15 -17.73
C VAL A 148 -8.64 2.48 -18.34
N ASP A 149 -7.74 2.99 -17.48
CA ASP A 149 -6.36 3.35 -17.81
C ASP A 149 -5.38 2.25 -17.34
N ALA A 150 -5.69 1.57 -16.22
CA ALA A 150 -4.93 0.46 -15.66
C ALA A 150 -5.85 -0.72 -15.30
N LEU A 151 -5.32 -1.94 -15.31
CA LEU A 151 -6.06 -3.15 -14.94
C LEU A 151 -5.16 -4.12 -14.18
N GLN A 152 -5.56 -4.47 -12.96
CA GLN A 152 -4.93 -5.51 -12.14
C GLN A 152 -5.78 -6.79 -12.18
N VAL A 153 -5.13 -7.93 -12.41
CA VAL A 153 -5.78 -9.23 -12.60
C VAL A 153 -5.18 -10.27 -11.65
N ASN A 154 -5.89 -10.58 -10.57
CA ASN A 154 -5.55 -11.72 -9.72
C ASN A 154 -5.99 -13.03 -10.41
N VAL A 155 -5.02 -13.90 -10.72
CA VAL A 155 -5.26 -15.15 -11.48
C VAL A 155 -6.17 -16.17 -10.79
N HIS A 156 -6.34 -16.08 -9.46
CA HIS A 156 -7.25 -16.94 -8.69
C HIS A 156 -8.69 -16.42 -8.68
N ILE A 157 -8.90 -15.13 -8.96
CA ILE A 157 -10.22 -14.47 -8.92
C ILE A 157 -10.83 -14.35 -10.32
N VAL A 158 -10.01 -14.10 -11.34
CA VAL A 158 -10.43 -13.88 -12.73
C VAL A 158 -10.19 -15.14 -13.57
N PRO A 159 -11.24 -15.87 -13.99
CA PRO A 159 -11.09 -17.06 -14.83
C PRO A 159 -10.50 -16.69 -16.19
N GLN A 160 -9.63 -17.55 -16.74
CA GLN A 160 -8.94 -17.30 -18.02
C GLN A 160 -9.91 -16.94 -19.16
N GLN A 161 -11.09 -17.57 -19.22
CA GLN A 161 -12.11 -17.32 -20.25
C GLN A 161 -12.73 -15.91 -20.17
N SER A 162 -12.54 -15.19 -19.05
CA SER A 162 -12.98 -13.81 -18.87
C SER A 162 -11.93 -12.77 -19.28
N LEU A 163 -10.67 -13.18 -19.53
CA LEU A 163 -9.58 -12.24 -19.82
C LEU A 163 -9.79 -11.53 -21.16
N TYR A 164 -10.11 -12.28 -22.23
CA TYR A 164 -10.37 -11.70 -23.55
C TYR A 164 -11.48 -10.63 -23.54
N PRO A 165 -12.72 -10.90 -23.06
CA PRO A 165 -13.79 -9.88 -23.07
C PRO A 165 -13.55 -8.72 -22.10
N ILE A 166 -12.69 -8.86 -21.07
CA ILE A 166 -12.28 -7.74 -20.22
C ILE A 166 -11.21 -6.88 -20.90
N ILE A 167 -10.17 -7.48 -21.48
CA ILE A 167 -9.00 -6.75 -22.02
C ILE A 167 -9.28 -6.18 -23.42
N HIS A 168 -9.93 -6.95 -24.29
CA HIS A 168 -10.06 -6.61 -25.71
C HIS A 168 -10.73 -5.24 -25.96
N PRO A 169 -11.83 -4.86 -25.26
CA PRO A 169 -12.48 -3.56 -25.46
C PRO A 169 -11.66 -2.34 -25.01
N LEU A 170 -10.55 -2.51 -24.27
CA LEU A 170 -9.81 -1.45 -23.59
C LEU A 170 -8.69 -0.86 -24.45
N THR A 171 -9.07 -0.07 -25.44
CA THR A 171 -8.13 0.60 -26.38
C THR A 171 -7.29 1.72 -25.75
N ARG A 172 -7.63 2.18 -24.54
CA ARG A 172 -6.86 3.21 -23.79
C ARG A 172 -6.01 2.64 -22.65
N LEU A 173 -6.03 1.33 -22.42
CA LEU A 173 -5.29 0.68 -21.34
C LEU A 173 -3.78 0.92 -21.50
N LYS A 174 -3.16 1.49 -20.47
CA LYS A 174 -1.72 1.81 -20.39
C LYS A 174 -0.97 0.81 -19.52
N GLU A 175 -1.66 0.16 -18.59
CA GLU A 175 -1.05 -0.72 -17.60
C GLU A 175 -1.88 -1.99 -17.44
N LEU A 176 -1.22 -3.14 -17.52
CA LEU A 176 -1.83 -4.44 -17.31
C LEU A 176 -0.90 -5.28 -16.41
N ILE A 177 -1.38 -5.50 -15.18
CA ILE A 177 -0.72 -6.27 -14.13
C ILE A 177 -1.49 -7.57 -13.97
N ILE A 178 -0.79 -8.71 -14.03
CA ILE A 178 -1.38 -10.04 -13.89
C ILE A 178 -0.56 -10.79 -12.85
N TYR A 179 -1.16 -11.02 -11.69
CA TYR A 179 -0.44 -11.35 -10.46
C TYR A 179 -1.10 -12.49 -9.68
N THR A 180 -0.35 -13.05 -8.73
CA THR A 180 -0.81 -14.07 -7.77
C THR A 180 -0.37 -13.68 -6.36
N PRO A 181 -1.20 -13.87 -5.31
CA PRO A 181 -0.77 -13.66 -3.93
C PRO A 181 0.41 -14.52 -3.47
N LEU A 182 0.75 -15.57 -4.24
CA LEU A 182 1.94 -16.41 -4.00
C LEU A 182 3.26 -15.68 -4.31
N ASP A 183 3.22 -14.65 -5.17
CA ASP A 183 4.35 -13.81 -5.59
C ASP A 183 4.39 -12.48 -4.79
N GLN A 184 3.76 -12.42 -3.61
CA GLN A 184 3.57 -11.20 -2.82
C GLN A 184 4.02 -11.40 -1.37
N PRO A 185 4.26 -10.32 -0.59
CA PRO A 185 4.59 -10.40 0.83
C PRO A 185 3.65 -11.35 1.60
N PRO A 186 4.16 -12.25 2.46
CA PRO A 186 5.56 -12.37 2.92
C PRO A 186 6.45 -13.32 2.10
N TYR A 187 6.13 -13.56 0.82
CA TYR A 187 6.96 -14.31 -0.15
C TYR A 187 7.32 -15.77 0.18
N ARG A 188 6.77 -16.38 1.24
CA ARG A 188 6.99 -17.81 1.61
C ARG A 188 6.59 -18.83 0.54
N ASP A 189 5.84 -18.38 -0.46
CA ASP A 189 5.21 -19.22 -1.47
C ASP A 189 5.88 -19.15 -2.85
N LEU A 190 7.06 -18.51 -2.98
CA LEU A 190 7.78 -18.36 -4.26
C LEU A 190 7.98 -19.68 -5.03
N ASP A 191 8.36 -20.76 -4.34
CA ASP A 191 8.61 -22.08 -4.94
C ASP A 191 7.34 -22.89 -5.32
N LYS A 192 6.15 -22.48 -4.87
CA LYS A 192 4.93 -23.27 -5.11
C LYS A 192 4.56 -23.29 -6.59
N THR A 193 4.39 -24.47 -7.17
CA THR A 193 3.98 -24.57 -8.59
C THR A 193 2.50 -24.23 -8.78
N LEU A 194 2.20 -23.34 -9.73
CA LEU A 194 0.83 -22.98 -10.10
C LEU A 194 0.49 -23.54 -11.48
N ARG A 195 -0.72 -24.12 -11.63
CA ARG A 195 -1.21 -24.62 -12.93
C ARG A 195 -1.86 -23.51 -13.76
N TRP A 196 -1.21 -22.36 -13.83
CA TRP A 196 -1.64 -21.20 -14.61
C TRP A 196 -0.43 -20.65 -15.36
N HIS A 197 -0.59 -20.47 -16.67
CA HIS A 197 0.41 -19.82 -17.53
C HIS A 197 -0.32 -18.78 -18.39
N TYR A 198 0.41 -17.81 -18.93
CA TYR A 198 -0.17 -16.78 -19.82
C TYR A 198 -0.89 -17.41 -21.03
N PRO A 199 -2.23 -17.27 -21.16
CA PRO A 199 -2.94 -17.69 -22.37
C PRO A 199 -2.70 -16.74 -23.54
N GLU A 200 -2.72 -17.28 -24.76
CA GLU A 200 -2.68 -16.51 -26.02
C GLU A 200 -3.72 -15.39 -26.05
N ASP A 201 -4.90 -15.63 -25.46
CA ASP A 201 -6.03 -14.70 -25.43
C ASP A 201 -5.71 -13.32 -24.83
N ILE A 202 -4.70 -13.19 -23.96
CA ILE A 202 -4.24 -11.86 -23.48
C ILE A 202 -3.61 -11.09 -24.65
N PHE A 203 -2.65 -11.70 -25.34
CA PHE A 203 -1.92 -11.06 -26.43
C PHE A 203 -2.82 -10.84 -27.65
N ARG A 204 -3.73 -11.78 -27.93
CA ARG A 204 -4.81 -11.64 -28.92
C ARG A 204 -5.79 -10.51 -28.57
N ALA A 205 -6.09 -10.30 -27.28
CA ALA A 205 -6.92 -9.19 -26.83
C ALA A 205 -6.21 -7.82 -26.93
N LEU A 206 -4.88 -7.78 -26.77
CA LEU A 206 -4.09 -6.55 -26.94
C LEU A 206 -3.87 -6.20 -28.42
N ALA A 207 -3.71 -7.19 -29.30
CA ALA A 207 -3.49 -7.00 -30.73
C ALA A 207 -4.68 -6.34 -31.48
N SER A 208 -4.40 -5.85 -32.70
CA SER A 208 -5.42 -5.38 -33.65
C SER A 208 -6.04 -6.55 -34.43
N SER A 209 -7.36 -6.55 -34.64
CA SER A 209 -8.09 -7.63 -35.34
C SER A 209 -7.86 -7.68 -36.87
N HIS A 210 -6.87 -6.96 -37.41
CA HIS A 210 -6.71 -6.76 -38.86
C HIS A 210 -6.11 -7.95 -39.63
N GLY A 211 -5.71 -9.04 -38.94
CA GLY A 211 -5.14 -10.24 -39.58
C GLY A 211 -6.16 -11.34 -39.93
N ASP A 212 -7.13 -11.61 -39.06
CA ASP A 212 -7.94 -12.84 -39.12
C ASP A 212 -9.22 -12.71 -39.96
N ALA A 213 -9.05 -12.70 -41.28
CA ALA A 213 -10.15 -12.67 -42.26
C ALA A 213 -11.15 -13.85 -42.13
N ALA A 214 -10.81 -14.90 -41.36
CA ALA A 214 -11.66 -16.08 -41.13
C ALA A 214 -12.67 -15.92 -39.98
N HIS A 215 -12.48 -14.97 -39.06
CA HIS A 215 -13.28 -14.86 -37.82
C HIS A 215 -14.06 -13.54 -37.66
N ALA A 216 -14.07 -12.68 -38.68
CA ALA A 216 -14.69 -11.36 -38.68
C ALA A 216 -16.25 -11.34 -38.63
N ALA A 217 -16.90 -12.40 -38.17
CA ALA A 217 -18.36 -12.54 -38.11
C ALA A 217 -19.02 -11.92 -36.85
N HIS A 218 -18.25 -11.57 -35.82
CA HIS A 218 -18.78 -11.13 -34.51
C HIS A 218 -18.35 -9.72 -34.09
N ALA A 219 -19.03 -8.73 -34.69
CA ALA A 219 -19.45 -7.44 -34.09
C ALA A 219 -18.45 -6.47 -33.41
N SER A 220 -17.17 -6.83 -33.19
CA SER A 220 -16.20 -5.92 -32.55
C SER A 220 -14.77 -6.08 -33.09
N SER A 221 -14.53 -5.72 -34.36
CA SER A 221 -13.16 -5.57 -34.87
C SER A 221 -12.44 -4.41 -34.18
N LYS A 222 -11.32 -4.70 -33.51
CA LYS A 222 -10.44 -3.73 -32.86
C LYS A 222 -9.44 -3.18 -33.89
N PRO A 223 -9.55 -1.91 -34.33
CA PRO A 223 -8.80 -1.40 -35.48
C PRO A 223 -7.34 -1.09 -35.17
N LEU A 224 -7.02 -0.80 -33.90
CA LEU A 224 -5.68 -0.44 -33.41
C LEU A 224 -5.33 -1.31 -32.21
N PRO A 225 -4.07 -1.74 -32.05
CA PRO A 225 -3.64 -2.47 -30.87
C PRO A 225 -3.74 -1.58 -29.62
N THR A 226 -3.95 -2.19 -28.46
CA THR A 226 -3.72 -1.54 -27.17
C THR A 226 -2.21 -1.43 -26.96
N VAL A 227 -1.71 -0.20 -26.79
CA VAL A 227 -0.29 0.08 -26.56
C VAL A 227 -0.06 0.29 -25.05
N LEU A 228 0.67 -0.62 -24.42
CA LEU A 228 0.99 -0.57 -23.01
C LEU A 228 2.22 0.33 -22.75
N LYS A 229 2.23 0.92 -21.56
CA LYS A 229 3.33 1.69 -20.96
C LYS A 229 3.93 1.02 -19.74
N SER A 230 3.17 0.14 -19.08
CA SER A 230 3.57 -0.64 -17.90
C SER A 230 3.03 -2.06 -18.03
N TRP A 231 3.88 -3.05 -17.74
CA TRP A 231 3.55 -4.48 -17.81
C TRP A 231 4.40 -5.27 -16.82
N GLU A 232 3.83 -6.35 -16.30
CA GLU A 232 4.44 -7.24 -15.31
C GLU A 232 4.50 -8.68 -15.84
N TRP A 233 5.70 -9.26 -15.83
CA TRP A 233 5.88 -10.70 -15.96
C TRP A 233 6.09 -11.32 -14.57
N SER A 234 5.35 -12.39 -14.28
CA SER A 234 5.74 -13.37 -13.24
C SER A 234 6.43 -14.55 -13.90
N GLY A 235 7.65 -14.88 -13.45
CA GLY A 235 8.40 -16.06 -13.88
C GLY A 235 7.64 -17.37 -13.60
N ARG A 236 6.76 -17.38 -12.59
CA ARG A 236 5.87 -18.50 -12.25
C ARG A 236 4.84 -18.82 -13.34
N PHE A 237 4.49 -17.84 -14.17
CA PHE A 237 3.49 -17.96 -15.24
C PHE A 237 4.10 -18.24 -16.62
N VAL A 238 5.43 -18.28 -16.72
CA VAL A 238 6.15 -18.68 -17.94
C VAL A 238 5.95 -20.19 -18.18
N GLY A 239 5.65 -20.55 -19.41
CA GLY A 239 5.14 -21.85 -19.83
C GLY A 239 3.91 -21.71 -20.73
N GLY A 240 3.40 -22.85 -21.22
CA GLY A 240 2.24 -22.86 -22.12
C GLY A 240 2.52 -22.10 -23.43
N PHE A 241 1.79 -21.00 -23.68
CA PHE A 241 1.98 -20.17 -24.87
C PHE A 241 3.28 -19.34 -24.81
N VAL A 242 3.61 -18.79 -23.64
CA VAL A 242 4.88 -18.08 -23.40
C VAL A 242 5.90 -19.10 -22.89
N ALA A 243 6.29 -20.02 -23.76
CA ALA A 243 7.04 -21.22 -23.37
C ALA A 243 8.42 -20.95 -22.73
N ASP A 244 9.08 -19.86 -23.12
CA ASP A 244 10.43 -19.48 -22.70
C ASP A 244 10.63 -17.94 -22.68
N ILE A 245 11.76 -17.49 -22.14
CA ILE A 245 12.19 -16.07 -22.18
C ILE A 245 12.37 -15.60 -23.64
N GLY A 246 12.68 -16.51 -24.57
CA GLY A 246 12.66 -16.22 -26.01
C GLY A 246 11.27 -15.81 -26.52
N ALA A 247 10.19 -16.36 -25.97
CA ALA A 247 8.81 -16.00 -26.29
C ALA A 247 8.47 -14.61 -25.75
N MET A 248 8.93 -14.28 -24.54
CA MET A 248 8.85 -12.92 -24.00
C MET A 248 9.60 -11.92 -24.91
N ALA A 249 10.83 -12.24 -25.31
CA ALA A 249 11.63 -11.44 -26.23
C ALA A 249 10.95 -11.21 -27.60
N ARG A 250 10.26 -12.23 -28.14
CA ARG A 250 9.43 -12.11 -29.35
C ARG A 250 8.19 -11.24 -29.13
N LEU A 251 7.54 -11.35 -27.97
CA LEU A 251 6.35 -10.55 -27.62
C LEU A 251 6.68 -9.07 -27.38
N HIS A 252 7.84 -8.76 -26.80
CA HIS A 252 8.35 -7.38 -26.66
C HIS A 252 8.52 -6.64 -27.99
N GLN A 253 8.72 -7.36 -29.10
CA GLN A 253 8.82 -6.80 -30.45
C GLN A 253 7.44 -6.56 -31.12
N THR A 254 6.33 -6.93 -30.45
CA THR A 254 4.97 -6.71 -30.99
C THR A 254 4.40 -5.35 -30.62
N ALA A 255 3.51 -4.81 -31.46
CA ALA A 255 2.98 -3.46 -31.32
C ALA A 255 2.41 -3.09 -29.92
N PRO A 256 1.77 -3.99 -29.14
CA PRO A 256 1.36 -3.68 -27.77
C PRO A 256 2.47 -3.29 -26.80
N PHE A 257 3.72 -3.71 -27.04
CA PHE A 257 4.88 -3.48 -26.15
C PHE A 257 5.86 -2.43 -26.68
N ALA A 258 5.64 -1.89 -27.88
CA ALA A 258 6.58 -0.99 -28.56
C ALA A 258 6.91 0.31 -27.81
N HIS A 259 5.98 0.79 -26.96
CA HIS A 259 6.14 2.00 -26.14
C HIS A 259 6.14 1.68 -24.63
N LEU A 260 6.63 0.50 -24.25
CA LEU A 260 6.68 0.08 -22.84
C LEU A 260 7.77 0.87 -22.09
N THR A 261 7.34 1.72 -21.16
CA THR A 261 8.22 2.58 -20.36
C THR A 261 8.57 2.00 -18.99
N ARG A 262 7.73 1.12 -18.43
CA ARG A 262 7.95 0.37 -17.19
C ARG A 262 7.81 -1.13 -17.44
N LEU A 263 8.78 -1.91 -16.97
CA LEU A 263 8.75 -3.37 -16.96
C LEU A 263 8.93 -3.84 -15.52
N SER A 264 8.06 -4.75 -15.07
CA SER A 264 8.26 -5.52 -13.84
C SER A 264 8.53 -6.99 -14.13
N LEU A 265 9.47 -7.56 -13.38
CA LEU A 265 9.96 -8.93 -13.47
C LEU A 265 9.92 -9.55 -12.07
N THR A 266 8.85 -10.28 -11.77
CA THR A 266 8.59 -10.89 -10.47
C THR A 266 8.89 -12.39 -10.49
N ASN A 267 9.51 -12.94 -9.45
CA ASN A 267 9.81 -14.38 -9.29
C ASN A 267 10.55 -15.01 -10.50
N PHE A 268 11.56 -14.33 -11.04
CA PHE A 268 12.50 -14.90 -12.01
C PHE A 268 13.69 -15.51 -11.28
N GLN A 269 13.73 -16.85 -11.24
CA GLN A 269 14.76 -17.61 -10.53
C GLN A 269 15.79 -18.24 -11.46
N VAL A 270 17.04 -18.28 -11.03
CA VAL A 270 18.11 -19.02 -11.72
C VAL A 270 17.88 -20.55 -11.62
N PRO A 271 18.19 -21.33 -12.68
CA PRO A 271 18.10 -22.80 -12.66
C PRO A 271 18.77 -23.50 -11.47
N SER A 272 19.97 -23.05 -11.06
CA SER A 272 20.79 -23.68 -10.02
C SER A 272 20.09 -23.87 -8.66
N LEU A 273 19.20 -22.95 -8.26
CA LEU A 273 18.45 -23.04 -7.00
C LEU A 273 17.59 -24.32 -6.88
N LYS A 274 17.22 -24.93 -8.01
CA LYS A 274 16.46 -26.20 -8.03
C LYS A 274 17.35 -27.43 -7.85
N ILE A 275 18.67 -27.26 -7.85
CA ILE A 275 19.68 -28.32 -7.77
C ILE A 275 20.14 -28.45 -6.31
N LEU A 276 19.24 -28.94 -5.47
CA LEU A 276 19.41 -29.05 -4.00
C LEU A 276 20.67 -29.81 -3.53
N ARG A 277 21.35 -30.56 -4.42
CA ARG A 277 22.62 -31.25 -4.18
C ARG A 277 23.44 -31.39 -5.46
N ILE A 278 24.33 -30.44 -5.69
CA ILE A 278 25.49 -30.58 -6.58
C ILE A 278 26.44 -31.63 -5.99
N LYS A 279 27.01 -32.52 -6.81
CA LYS A 279 27.87 -33.65 -6.37
C LYS A 279 29.26 -33.64 -6.97
N SER A 280 29.52 -32.80 -7.96
CA SER A 280 30.84 -32.60 -8.58
C SER A 280 31.01 -31.16 -9.06
N GLU A 281 32.27 -30.75 -9.18
CA GLU A 281 32.66 -29.46 -9.78
C GLU A 281 32.16 -29.33 -11.23
N GLU A 282 31.99 -30.45 -11.94
CA GLU A 282 31.38 -30.50 -13.29
C GLU A 282 29.87 -30.18 -13.27
N GLU A 283 29.11 -30.70 -12.29
CA GLU A 283 27.70 -30.36 -12.08
C GLU A 283 27.56 -28.87 -11.69
N GLU A 284 28.50 -28.32 -10.91
CA GLU A 284 28.53 -26.91 -10.50
C GLU A 284 28.77 -25.97 -11.69
N LEU A 285 29.81 -26.24 -12.48
CA LEU A 285 30.18 -25.43 -13.64
C LEU A 285 29.08 -25.42 -14.72
N GLU A 286 28.45 -26.57 -14.98
CA GLU A 286 27.31 -26.66 -15.91
C GLU A 286 26.09 -25.88 -15.39
N SER A 287 25.82 -25.92 -14.09
CA SER A 287 24.76 -25.11 -13.47
C SER A 287 25.03 -23.60 -13.64
N TYR A 288 26.27 -23.17 -13.37
CA TYR A 288 26.70 -21.78 -13.54
C TYR A 288 26.64 -21.31 -15.02
N HIS A 289 26.88 -22.20 -15.98
CA HIS A 289 26.66 -21.93 -17.40
C HIS A 289 25.17 -21.77 -17.72
N GLN A 290 24.30 -22.67 -17.24
CA GLN A 290 22.85 -22.62 -17.49
C GLN A 290 22.21 -21.35 -16.91
N ASP A 291 22.61 -20.95 -15.70
CA ASP A 291 22.21 -19.67 -15.10
C ASP A 291 22.62 -18.49 -15.98
N GLY A 292 23.83 -18.52 -16.54
CA GLY A 292 24.34 -17.51 -17.47
C GLY A 292 23.52 -17.42 -18.76
N VAL A 293 23.07 -18.55 -19.32
CA VAL A 293 22.19 -18.58 -20.50
C VAL A 293 20.83 -17.96 -20.20
N VAL A 294 20.26 -18.21 -19.01
CA VAL A 294 18.99 -17.60 -18.57
C VAL A 294 19.14 -16.09 -18.38
N ILE A 295 20.18 -15.65 -17.68
CA ILE A 295 20.50 -14.23 -17.44
C ILE A 295 20.72 -13.49 -18.77
N GLN A 296 21.53 -14.06 -19.67
CA GLN A 296 21.80 -13.48 -20.99
C GLN A 296 20.54 -13.40 -21.87
N SER A 297 19.66 -14.40 -21.80
CA SER A 297 18.37 -14.42 -22.49
C SER A 297 17.42 -13.34 -21.95
N LEU A 298 17.41 -13.11 -20.64
CA LEU A 298 16.58 -12.10 -20.00
C LEU A 298 17.09 -10.69 -20.33
N ALA A 299 18.40 -10.45 -20.26
CA ALA A 299 19.00 -9.21 -20.71
C ALA A 299 18.69 -8.91 -22.19
N GLN A 300 18.76 -9.93 -23.05
CA GLN A 300 18.34 -9.79 -24.45
C GLN A 300 16.86 -9.41 -24.57
N ALA A 301 15.97 -10.08 -23.84
CA ALA A 301 14.54 -9.75 -23.83
C ALA A 301 14.27 -8.30 -23.38
N ILE A 302 14.99 -7.82 -22.36
CA ILE A 302 14.90 -6.43 -21.88
C ILE A 302 15.42 -5.45 -22.94
N SER A 303 16.56 -5.75 -23.59
CA SER A 303 17.20 -4.86 -24.57
C SER A 303 16.37 -4.54 -25.82
N HIS A 304 15.33 -5.32 -26.11
CA HIS A 304 14.38 -5.01 -27.19
C HIS A 304 13.43 -3.85 -26.87
N LEU A 305 13.29 -3.46 -25.60
CA LEU A 305 12.37 -2.41 -25.14
C LEU A 305 13.04 -1.02 -25.19
N SER A 306 13.17 -0.45 -26.39
CA SER A 306 13.95 0.79 -26.61
C SER A 306 13.44 2.05 -25.89
N GLU A 307 12.19 2.08 -25.40
CA GLU A 307 11.64 3.20 -24.62
C GLU A 307 11.66 2.98 -23.09
N LEU A 308 12.21 1.84 -22.62
CA LEU A 308 12.23 1.46 -21.21
C LEU A 308 13.03 2.45 -20.35
N LYS A 309 12.40 2.95 -19.28
CA LYS A 309 12.94 3.97 -18.36
C LYS A 309 12.79 3.60 -16.89
N HIS A 310 11.96 2.61 -16.59
CA HIS A 310 11.68 2.12 -15.25
C HIS A 310 11.76 0.60 -15.29
N LEU A 311 12.67 0.01 -14.52
CA LEU A 311 12.82 -1.44 -14.42
C LEU A 311 12.64 -1.88 -12.97
N VAL A 312 11.87 -2.95 -12.77
CA VAL A 312 11.58 -3.52 -11.47
C VAL A 312 11.95 -4.99 -11.46
N PHE A 313 12.68 -5.40 -10.44
CA PHE A 313 12.85 -6.81 -10.08
C PHE A 313 12.24 -7.04 -8.70
N GLU A 314 11.37 -8.04 -8.60
CA GLU A 314 10.71 -8.43 -7.37
C GLU A 314 10.97 -9.91 -7.11
N SER A 315 11.48 -10.25 -5.92
CA SER A 315 11.75 -11.63 -5.47
C SER A 315 12.52 -12.48 -6.50
N SER A 316 13.49 -11.90 -7.20
CA SER A 316 14.11 -12.49 -8.40
C SER A 316 15.63 -12.63 -8.27
N THR A 317 16.12 -13.86 -8.22
CA THR A 317 17.57 -14.19 -8.05
C THR A 317 18.39 -14.11 -9.34
N VAL A 318 17.75 -13.96 -10.50
CA VAL A 318 18.47 -13.57 -11.74
C VAL A 318 19.12 -12.18 -11.63
N MET A 319 18.73 -11.36 -10.66
CA MET A 319 19.27 -10.02 -10.43
C MET A 319 20.52 -10.08 -9.56
N ASN A 320 21.67 -10.28 -10.20
CA ASN A 320 22.99 -10.42 -9.59
C ASN A 320 24.09 -9.68 -10.40
N ASP A 321 25.34 -9.85 -9.98
CA ASP A 321 26.58 -9.36 -10.62
C ASP A 321 26.64 -9.56 -12.14
N ARG A 322 26.07 -10.66 -12.65
CA ARG A 322 26.08 -11.03 -14.08
C ARG A 322 24.99 -10.32 -14.88
N LEU A 323 23.85 -10.00 -14.27
CA LEU A 323 22.75 -9.29 -14.94
C LEU A 323 22.95 -7.77 -14.92
N PHE A 324 23.42 -7.21 -13.81
CA PHE A 324 23.68 -5.77 -13.66
C PHE A 324 24.37 -5.09 -14.87
N PRO A 325 25.54 -5.56 -15.36
CA PRO A 325 26.25 -4.92 -16.47
C PRO A 325 25.59 -5.12 -17.85
N LEU A 326 24.53 -5.92 -17.94
CA LEU A 326 23.78 -6.18 -19.18
C LEU A 326 22.48 -5.36 -19.27
N LEU A 327 22.13 -4.57 -18.25
CA LEU A 327 20.92 -3.75 -18.24
C LEU A 327 21.04 -2.50 -19.14
N PRO A 328 19.93 -1.89 -19.59
CA PRO A 328 19.98 -0.67 -20.39
C PRO A 328 20.54 0.54 -19.62
N LYS A 329 21.45 1.30 -20.24
CA LYS A 329 22.03 2.53 -19.67
C LYS A 329 21.08 3.73 -19.56
N GLY A 330 19.95 3.71 -20.27
CA GLY A 330 18.94 4.78 -20.27
C GLY A 330 17.90 4.67 -19.15
N LEU A 331 18.12 3.83 -18.14
CA LEU A 331 17.20 3.67 -17.01
C LEU A 331 17.20 4.91 -16.12
N THR A 332 16.01 5.42 -15.79
CA THR A 332 15.82 6.59 -14.92
C THR A 332 15.19 6.22 -13.58
N HIS A 333 14.59 5.03 -13.45
CA HIS A 333 14.08 4.48 -12.19
C HIS A 333 14.47 3.00 -12.12
N LEU A 334 15.01 2.57 -10.98
CA LEU A 334 15.32 1.17 -10.70
C LEU A 334 14.70 0.79 -9.35
N GLU A 335 13.90 -0.27 -9.34
CA GLU A 335 13.26 -0.81 -8.13
C GLU A 335 13.71 -2.27 -7.93
N LEU A 336 14.40 -2.55 -6.82
CA LEU A 336 14.84 -3.88 -6.43
C LEU A 336 14.14 -4.25 -5.12
N ILE A 337 13.28 -5.27 -5.17
CA ILE A 337 12.37 -5.65 -4.08
C ILE A 337 12.61 -7.12 -3.74
N ASN A 338 13.00 -7.44 -2.50
CA ASN A 338 13.25 -8.81 -2.03
C ASN A 338 14.24 -9.62 -2.94
N CYS A 339 15.23 -8.95 -3.55
CA CYS A 339 16.25 -9.59 -4.38
C CYS A 339 17.47 -9.97 -3.52
N TRP A 340 17.61 -11.27 -3.22
CA TRP A 340 18.61 -11.76 -2.25
C TRP A 340 20.05 -11.76 -2.77
N GLU A 341 20.25 -11.88 -4.09
CA GLU A 341 21.59 -11.91 -4.71
C GLU A 341 22.20 -10.51 -4.93
N VAL A 342 21.48 -9.44 -4.57
CA VAL A 342 21.95 -8.06 -4.74
C VAL A 342 22.84 -7.66 -3.55
N LYS A 343 24.10 -7.36 -3.85
CA LYS A 343 25.11 -6.90 -2.89
C LYS A 343 25.55 -5.47 -3.19
N SER A 344 26.13 -4.83 -2.18
CA SER A 344 26.57 -3.43 -2.21
C SER A 344 27.68 -3.17 -3.23
N ASP A 345 28.70 -4.04 -3.31
CA ASP A 345 29.79 -3.94 -4.29
C ASP A 345 29.30 -4.01 -5.76
N ASP A 346 28.41 -4.97 -6.03
CA ASP A 346 27.84 -5.21 -7.37
C ASP A 346 26.94 -4.05 -7.79
N LEU A 347 26.12 -3.54 -6.86
CA LEU A 347 25.30 -2.35 -7.07
C LEU A 347 26.18 -1.11 -7.30
N ALA A 348 27.25 -0.90 -6.52
CA ALA A 348 28.18 0.20 -6.73
C ALA A 348 28.89 0.12 -8.10
N ALA A 349 29.27 -1.08 -8.54
CA ALA A 349 29.84 -1.30 -9.88
C ALA A 349 28.83 -1.01 -11.01
N PHE A 350 27.56 -1.36 -10.81
CA PHE A 350 26.46 -0.99 -11.69
C PHE A 350 26.24 0.53 -11.75
N LEU A 351 26.12 1.20 -10.60
CA LEU A 351 25.88 2.64 -10.52
C LEU A 351 27.03 3.44 -11.15
N ARG A 352 28.29 3.04 -10.96
CA ARG A 352 29.48 3.60 -11.66
C ARG A 352 29.40 3.54 -13.20
N THR A 353 28.51 2.73 -13.77
CA THR A 353 28.42 2.51 -15.23
C THR A 353 27.04 2.77 -15.84
N HIS A 354 26.00 2.93 -15.03
CA HIS A 354 24.59 3.09 -15.43
C HIS A 354 23.83 4.17 -14.62
N GLY A 355 24.39 4.68 -13.52
CA GLY A 355 23.72 5.60 -12.60
C GLY A 355 23.54 7.04 -13.08
N SER A 356 24.22 7.44 -14.17
CA SER A 356 24.29 8.84 -14.62
C SER A 356 22.94 9.47 -14.98
N ASP A 357 22.00 8.70 -15.52
CA ASP A 357 20.64 9.14 -15.86
C ASP A 357 19.58 8.77 -14.81
N LEU A 358 19.99 8.07 -13.74
CA LEU A 358 19.11 7.57 -12.69
C LEU A 358 18.52 8.72 -11.85
N ARG A 359 17.24 8.60 -11.51
CA ARG A 359 16.45 9.63 -10.79
C ARG A 359 15.73 9.07 -9.58
N ALA A 360 15.28 7.82 -9.63
CA ALA A 360 14.80 7.09 -8.46
C ALA A 360 15.53 5.76 -8.30
N LEU A 361 15.88 5.45 -7.06
CA LEU A 361 16.45 4.17 -6.64
C LEU A 361 15.65 3.66 -5.43
N THR A 362 14.96 2.54 -5.60
CA THR A 362 14.06 1.95 -4.61
C THR A 362 14.57 0.56 -4.23
N LEU A 363 15.01 0.38 -2.99
CA LEU A 363 15.73 -0.80 -2.52
C LEU A 363 15.03 -1.38 -1.28
N MET A 364 14.03 -2.22 -1.52
CA MET A 364 13.13 -2.73 -0.49
C MET A 364 13.47 -4.19 -0.15
N HIS A 365 13.71 -4.49 1.13
CA HIS A 365 13.82 -5.87 1.65
C HIS A 365 14.95 -6.73 1.04
N ASN A 366 16.01 -6.11 0.51
CA ASN A 366 17.14 -6.82 -0.10
C ASN A 366 18.12 -7.28 1.00
N GLN A 367 18.06 -8.56 1.37
CA GLN A 367 18.69 -9.13 2.57
C GLN A 367 20.23 -9.11 2.58
N SER A 368 20.87 -9.04 1.40
CA SER A 368 22.33 -9.02 1.21
C SER A 368 22.88 -7.63 0.90
N LEU A 369 22.06 -6.58 1.01
CA LEU A 369 22.42 -5.22 0.61
C LEU A 369 22.61 -4.31 1.83
N ASP A 370 23.87 -4.04 2.15
CA ASP A 370 24.29 -2.98 3.07
C ASP A 370 24.25 -1.58 2.42
N LEU A 371 24.66 -0.55 3.17
CA LEU A 371 24.67 0.86 2.76
C LEU A 371 26.03 1.34 2.20
N GLY A 372 27.01 0.46 2.04
CA GLY A 372 28.37 0.81 1.61
C GLY A 372 28.44 1.51 0.26
N PHE A 373 27.54 1.21 -0.69
CA PHE A 373 27.45 1.90 -1.98
C PHE A 373 27.11 3.40 -1.87
N LEU A 374 26.68 3.89 -0.71
CA LEU A 374 26.38 5.31 -0.49
C LEU A 374 27.62 6.22 -0.50
N THR A 375 28.85 5.69 -0.34
CA THR A 375 30.09 6.50 -0.38
C THR A 375 30.33 7.17 -1.73
N ASP A 376 29.93 6.49 -2.81
CA ASP A 376 30.19 6.91 -4.19
C ASP A 376 28.91 7.52 -4.83
N LEU A 377 27.83 7.71 -4.07
CA LEU A 377 26.49 7.94 -4.65
C LEU A 377 26.37 9.30 -5.37
N ALA A 378 27.03 10.34 -4.88
CA ALA A 378 27.03 11.65 -5.54
C ALA A 378 27.71 11.63 -6.92
N ASP A 379 28.88 10.99 -7.02
CA ASP A 379 29.65 10.85 -8.26
C ASP A 379 29.01 9.87 -9.26
N THR A 380 28.43 8.78 -8.77
CA THR A 380 27.82 7.74 -9.62
C THR A 380 26.41 8.10 -10.11
N CYS A 381 25.63 8.79 -9.27
CA CYS A 381 24.23 9.10 -9.52
C CYS A 381 23.92 10.61 -9.41
N PRO A 382 24.63 11.50 -10.14
CA PRO A 382 24.52 12.96 -9.99
C PRO A 382 23.17 13.56 -10.42
N ASN A 383 22.24 12.74 -10.92
CA ASN A 383 20.86 13.11 -11.26
C ASN A 383 19.80 12.55 -10.30
N LEU A 384 20.18 11.76 -9.29
CA LEU A 384 19.29 11.08 -8.35
C LEU A 384 18.45 12.07 -7.55
N ARG A 385 17.15 11.78 -7.41
CA ARG A 385 16.15 12.65 -6.76
C ARG A 385 15.47 11.94 -5.61
N GLU A 386 15.21 10.66 -5.77
CA GLU A 386 14.46 9.84 -4.82
C GLU A 386 15.30 8.61 -4.49
N LEU A 387 15.76 8.51 -3.24
CA LEU A 387 16.36 7.30 -2.68
C LEU A 387 15.41 6.77 -1.61
N HIS A 388 14.85 5.59 -1.86
CA HIS A 388 13.99 4.86 -0.93
C HIS A 388 14.65 3.53 -0.57
N MET A 389 14.85 3.25 0.71
CA MET A 389 15.43 2.01 1.21
C MET A 389 14.65 1.49 2.41
N ASN A 390 14.42 0.18 2.48
CA ASN A 390 13.76 -0.44 3.63
C ASN A 390 14.47 -1.75 3.99
N LEU A 391 15.16 -1.75 5.13
CA LEU A 391 16.00 -2.86 5.61
C LEU A 391 15.22 -3.78 6.58
N SER A 392 13.90 -3.84 6.43
CA SER A 392 13.07 -4.90 6.99
C SER A 392 13.08 -6.12 6.07
N TYR A 393 13.10 -7.33 6.63
CA TYR A 393 13.16 -8.57 5.85
C TYR A 393 11.99 -9.50 6.21
N TYR A 394 11.56 -10.28 5.23
CA TYR A 394 10.49 -11.28 5.37
C TYR A 394 11.07 -12.59 5.89
N ARG A 395 10.30 -13.31 6.72
CA ARG A 395 10.68 -14.68 7.12
C ARG A 395 10.27 -15.66 6.04
N HIS A 396 11.19 -16.49 5.60
CA HIS A 396 10.92 -17.53 4.59
C HIS A 396 10.19 -18.72 5.23
N HIS A 397 10.39 -18.95 6.54
CA HIS A 397 9.76 -20.04 7.29
C HIS A 397 9.06 -19.54 8.57
N ASP A 398 7.81 -19.94 8.79
CA ASP A 398 7.02 -19.52 9.97
C ASP A 398 7.66 -19.92 11.33
N CYS A 399 8.53 -20.93 11.32
CA CYS A 399 9.13 -21.55 12.50
C CYS A 399 10.61 -21.20 12.74
N VAL A 400 11.23 -20.38 11.89
CA VAL A 400 12.64 -19.96 12.00
C VAL A 400 12.71 -18.43 11.91
N ASN A 401 13.66 -17.79 12.61
CA ASN A 401 13.98 -16.40 12.34
C ASN A 401 15.13 -16.32 11.33
N ASP A 402 14.77 -16.39 10.05
CA ASP A 402 15.65 -16.28 8.89
C ASP A 402 15.67 -14.85 8.28
N ALA A 403 14.91 -13.91 8.87
CA ALA A 403 14.80 -12.50 8.49
C ALA A 403 15.90 -11.60 9.11
N ASP A 404 17.11 -12.12 9.32
CA ASP A 404 18.28 -11.35 9.73
C ASP A 404 19.20 -11.10 8.51
N PRO A 405 19.87 -9.93 8.39
CA PRO A 405 20.65 -9.58 7.20
C PRO A 405 21.82 -10.54 6.97
N MET A 406 22.22 -10.65 5.71
CA MET A 406 23.37 -11.45 5.27
C MET A 406 24.69 -10.65 5.30
N TYR A 407 24.69 -9.46 5.91
CA TYR A 407 25.86 -8.59 6.13
C TYR A 407 26.17 -8.47 7.64
N GLU A 408 27.45 -8.27 8.00
CA GLU A 408 27.85 -8.11 9.42
C GLU A 408 27.59 -6.70 9.98
N GLN A 409 27.71 -5.66 9.13
CA GLN A 409 27.45 -4.27 9.49
C GLN A 409 26.78 -3.55 8.32
N ALA A 410 25.75 -2.73 8.58
CA ALA A 410 25.07 -1.98 7.53
C ALA A 410 25.93 -0.85 6.93
N LEU A 411 26.90 -0.32 7.69
CA LEU A 411 27.88 0.68 7.22
C LEU A 411 29.09 0.70 8.17
N LEU A 412 30.31 0.78 7.63
CA LEU A 412 31.53 0.90 8.43
C LEU A 412 31.78 2.36 8.86
N PRO A 413 32.42 2.62 10.02
CA PRO A 413 32.72 3.99 10.47
C PRO A 413 33.57 4.83 9.49
N SER A 414 34.31 4.19 8.58
CA SER A 414 35.11 4.84 7.53
C SER A 414 34.38 5.06 6.21
N GLN A 415 33.14 4.58 6.06
CA GLN A 415 32.33 4.72 4.85
C GLN A 415 31.37 5.91 4.99
N THR A 416 31.89 7.13 4.88
CA THR A 416 31.04 8.34 4.90
C THR A 416 30.21 8.44 3.61
N PRO A 417 28.87 8.53 3.69
CA PRO A 417 28.02 8.75 2.52
C PRO A 417 28.27 10.10 1.84
N ASP A 418 28.14 10.16 0.51
CA ASP A 418 28.11 11.42 -0.25
C ASP A 418 26.79 11.56 -1.03
N TRP A 419 26.21 12.77 -1.02
CA TRP A 419 24.80 12.98 -1.34
C TRP A 419 24.61 13.87 -2.60
N PRO A 420 24.03 13.36 -3.70
CA PRO A 420 23.92 14.11 -4.95
C PRO A 420 23.03 15.36 -4.83
N SER A 421 23.50 16.50 -5.34
CA SER A 421 22.82 17.81 -5.22
C SER A 421 21.40 17.90 -5.83
N SER A 422 21.04 16.93 -6.68
CA SER A 422 19.70 16.74 -7.26
C SER A 422 18.68 16.12 -6.30
N LEU A 423 19.12 15.56 -5.16
CA LEU A 423 18.31 14.79 -4.22
C LEU A 423 17.14 15.61 -3.65
N ARG A 424 15.97 14.97 -3.53
CA ARG A 424 14.68 15.55 -3.12
C ARG A 424 14.04 14.76 -1.99
N VAL A 425 14.14 13.45 -2.05
CA VAL A 425 13.62 12.49 -1.08
C VAL A 425 14.77 11.59 -0.67
N LEU A 426 15.08 11.60 0.61
CA LEU A 426 15.94 10.63 1.27
C LEU A 426 15.08 9.89 2.30
N ASP A 427 14.89 8.60 2.08
CA ASP A 427 13.98 7.76 2.87
C ASP A 427 14.67 6.41 3.10
N ILE A 428 15.17 6.18 4.32
CA ILE A 428 15.89 4.95 4.69
C ILE A 428 15.32 4.42 6.01
N GLU A 429 14.57 3.32 5.90
CA GLU A 429 13.87 2.71 7.02
C GLU A 429 14.50 1.41 7.52
N HIS A 430 14.32 1.16 8.81
CA HIS A 430 14.71 -0.07 9.52
C HIS A 430 16.22 -0.39 9.49
N ILE A 431 17.10 0.62 9.41
CA ILE A 431 18.55 0.43 9.48
C ILE A 431 18.91 -0.25 10.80
N ARG A 432 19.57 -1.42 10.71
CA ARG A 432 19.98 -2.28 11.82
C ARG A 432 21.45 -2.64 11.69
N ASP A 433 22.03 -3.16 12.78
CA ASP A 433 23.38 -3.73 12.80
C ASP A 433 24.47 -2.72 12.36
N TRP A 434 24.52 -1.58 13.04
CA TRP A 434 25.59 -0.57 12.94
C TRP A 434 25.88 0.07 14.31
N SER A 435 27.02 0.75 14.46
CA SER A 435 27.43 1.35 15.74
C SER A 435 26.82 2.75 15.94
N VAL A 436 26.85 3.23 17.19
CA VAL A 436 26.47 4.63 17.52
C VAL A 436 27.34 5.63 16.77
N GLU A 437 28.64 5.34 16.65
CA GLU A 437 29.61 6.17 15.93
C GLU A 437 29.28 6.24 14.43
N THR A 438 28.95 5.10 13.81
CA THR A 438 28.48 5.04 12.41
C THR A 438 27.18 5.83 12.24
N ALA A 439 26.22 5.69 13.16
CA ALA A 439 24.95 6.39 13.07
C ALA A 439 25.09 7.92 13.25
N GLU A 440 25.94 8.39 14.16
CA GLU A 440 26.25 9.82 14.28
C GLU A 440 26.99 10.34 13.05
N MET A 441 27.96 9.59 12.50
CA MET A 441 28.68 9.92 11.26
C MET A 441 27.73 10.01 10.06
N PHE A 442 26.84 9.03 9.89
CA PHE A 442 25.83 9.01 8.83
C PHE A 442 24.92 10.24 8.91
N LEU A 443 24.39 10.56 10.09
CA LEU A 443 23.52 11.72 10.29
C LEU A 443 24.28 13.05 10.14
N GLN A 444 25.55 13.11 10.51
CA GLN A 444 26.40 14.28 10.30
C GLN A 444 26.66 14.52 8.81
N SER A 445 26.92 13.47 8.00
CA SER A 445 27.16 13.59 6.55
C SER A 445 26.04 14.32 5.81
N ILE A 446 24.78 14.08 6.22
CA ILE A 446 23.59 14.73 5.65
C ILE A 446 23.58 16.22 6.04
N ILE A 447 23.84 16.54 7.31
CA ILE A 447 23.91 17.94 7.81
C ILE A 447 25.03 18.72 7.12
N ASP A 448 26.22 18.15 7.01
CA ASP A 448 27.37 18.80 6.37
C ASP A 448 27.13 19.01 4.86
N SER A 449 26.34 18.13 4.24
CA SER A 449 25.90 18.24 2.85
C SER A 449 24.72 19.21 2.64
N ALA A 450 24.14 19.80 3.70
CA ALA A 450 22.99 20.70 3.59
C ALA A 450 23.17 21.90 2.60
N PRO A 451 24.35 22.53 2.47
CA PRO A 451 24.59 23.56 1.45
C PRO A 451 24.49 23.01 0.02
N ASN A 452 24.94 21.77 -0.18
CA ASN A 452 24.99 21.09 -1.47
C ASN A 452 23.66 20.40 -1.84
N LEU A 453 22.68 20.37 -0.94
CA LEU A 453 21.37 19.75 -1.10
C LEU A 453 20.21 20.77 -1.24
N PRO A 454 20.24 21.70 -2.22
CA PRO A 454 19.22 22.74 -2.37
C PRO A 454 17.84 22.20 -2.76
N ASN A 455 17.79 20.96 -3.26
CA ASN A 455 16.59 20.29 -3.77
C ASN A 455 15.87 19.42 -2.72
N LEU A 456 16.49 19.11 -1.58
CA LEU A 456 15.95 18.19 -0.58
C LEU A 456 14.64 18.73 0.02
N ARG A 457 13.57 17.92 0.01
CA ARG A 457 12.22 18.26 0.50
C ARG A 457 11.67 17.27 1.53
N HIS A 458 12.15 16.03 1.54
CA HIS A 458 11.73 15.00 2.47
C HIS A 458 12.97 14.25 2.98
N VAL A 459 13.07 14.10 4.30
CA VAL A 459 14.06 13.27 4.98
C VAL A 459 13.33 12.38 5.97
N ALA A 460 13.41 11.07 5.78
CA ALA A 460 12.95 10.06 6.73
C ALA A 460 14.08 9.07 7.01
N ILE A 461 14.48 8.95 8.27
CA ILE A 461 15.49 7.97 8.73
C ILE A 461 14.91 7.24 9.93
N LYS A 462 14.69 5.94 9.80
CA LYS A 462 14.30 5.04 10.90
C LYS A 462 15.43 4.05 11.17
N THR A 463 15.99 4.07 12.37
CA THR A 463 17.12 3.21 12.75
C THR A 463 16.93 2.53 14.10
N MET A 464 17.51 1.33 14.22
CA MET A 464 17.71 0.62 15.47
C MET A 464 19.17 0.62 15.88
N LEU A 465 19.41 0.83 17.18
CA LEU A 465 20.71 0.78 17.82
C LEU A 465 20.57 0.02 19.13
N ASP A 466 21.42 -0.98 19.41
CA ASP A 466 21.37 -1.71 20.68
C ASP A 466 22.02 -0.90 21.82
N ILE A 467 21.30 0.15 22.23
CA ILE A 467 21.71 1.08 23.29
C ILE A 467 20.63 1.21 24.38
N PRO A 468 21.02 1.53 25.65
CA PRO A 468 20.08 1.81 26.72
C PRO A 468 19.09 2.93 26.38
N TRP A 469 17.88 2.86 26.94
CA TRP A 469 16.80 3.77 26.60
C TRP A 469 17.12 5.25 26.89
N GLN A 470 17.90 5.56 27.95
CA GLN A 470 18.32 6.94 28.22
C GLN A 470 19.25 7.48 27.12
N ALA A 471 20.17 6.66 26.63
CA ALA A 471 21.09 7.03 25.55
C ALA A 471 20.31 7.25 24.25
N ARG A 472 19.34 6.37 23.94
CA ARG A 472 18.43 6.54 22.80
C ARG A 472 17.55 7.79 22.91
N ALA A 473 17.02 8.12 24.09
CA ALA A 473 16.24 9.34 24.29
C ALA A 473 17.08 10.60 24.05
N THR A 474 18.29 10.64 24.63
CA THR A 474 19.25 11.74 24.44
C THR A 474 19.66 11.88 22.96
N MET A 475 19.99 10.77 22.30
CA MET A 475 20.36 10.73 20.88
C MET A 475 19.20 11.17 19.97
N ARG A 476 17.98 10.68 20.24
CA ARG A 476 16.74 11.08 19.54
C ARG A 476 16.53 12.59 19.64
N HIS A 477 16.64 13.18 20.84
CA HIS A 477 16.47 14.62 21.02
C HIS A 477 17.58 15.43 20.35
N LYS A 478 18.87 15.06 20.55
CA LYS A 478 20.05 15.68 19.90
C LYS A 478 19.88 15.76 18.38
N TRP A 479 19.61 14.61 17.74
CA TRP A 479 19.60 14.52 16.28
C TRP A 479 18.32 14.99 15.63
N ARG A 480 17.14 14.78 16.24
CA ARG A 480 15.89 15.36 15.76
C ARG A 480 15.98 16.89 15.74
N THR A 481 16.38 17.50 16.85
CA THR A 481 16.49 18.97 16.97
C THR A 481 17.53 19.56 16.01
N ARG A 482 18.68 18.88 15.78
CA ARG A 482 19.68 19.32 14.78
C ARG A 482 19.14 19.21 13.36
N MET A 483 18.52 18.07 12.99
CA MET A 483 17.96 17.85 11.65
C MET A 483 16.80 18.80 11.34
N GLU A 484 15.89 19.01 12.27
CA GLU A 484 14.77 19.93 12.10
C GLU A 484 15.27 21.37 11.95
N ARG A 485 16.21 21.83 12.80
CA ARG A 485 16.81 23.17 12.71
C ARG A 485 17.50 23.42 11.36
N VAL A 486 18.14 22.42 10.77
CA VAL A 486 18.83 22.55 9.48
C VAL A 486 17.86 22.44 8.30
N PHE A 487 16.94 21.48 8.31
CA PHE A 487 16.18 21.10 7.11
C PHE A 487 14.70 21.47 7.14
N LEU A 488 14.04 21.44 8.30
CA LEU A 488 12.59 21.59 8.36
C LEU A 488 12.20 23.02 7.96
N ARG A 489 11.21 23.12 7.07
CA ARG A 489 10.66 24.41 6.66
C ARG A 489 9.82 25.00 7.81
N PRO A 490 10.09 26.24 8.26
CA PRO A 490 9.21 26.93 9.20
C PRO A 490 7.77 26.92 8.71
N PHE A 491 6.84 26.48 9.56
CA PHE A 491 5.42 26.45 9.22
C PHE A 491 4.87 27.86 9.09
N VAL A 492 4.51 28.24 7.87
CA VAL A 492 3.73 29.45 7.60
C VAL A 492 2.29 29.00 7.39
N PRO A 493 1.33 29.38 8.25
CA PRO A 493 -0.06 28.99 8.08
C PRO A 493 -0.60 29.49 6.73
N PRO A 494 -1.33 28.65 5.98
CA PRO A 494 -1.91 29.09 4.72
C PRO A 494 -2.83 30.29 4.98
N HIS A 495 -2.74 31.31 4.12
CA HIS A 495 -3.65 32.45 4.20
C HIS A 495 -5.10 31.93 4.18
N ARG A 496 -5.87 32.29 5.21
CA ARG A 496 -7.27 31.86 5.33
C ARG A 496 -8.06 32.39 4.14
N LEU A 497 -8.27 31.55 3.13
CA LEU A 497 -9.21 31.81 2.05
C LEU A 497 -10.61 31.85 2.67
N ALA A 498 -11.08 33.06 2.98
CA ALA A 498 -12.30 33.31 3.72
C ALA A 498 -13.56 33.01 2.88
N ALA A 499 -13.81 31.73 2.64
CA ALA A 499 -15.03 31.20 2.02
C ALA A 499 -16.28 31.51 2.89
N THR A 500 -16.09 31.76 4.18
CA THR A 500 -17.06 32.39 5.07
C THR A 500 -16.62 33.81 5.43
N ARG A 501 -17.54 34.75 5.20
CA ARG A 501 -17.45 36.18 5.47
C ARG A 501 -16.90 36.48 6.87
N ALA A 502 -15.90 37.36 6.95
CA ALA A 502 -15.45 37.93 8.23
C ALA A 502 -16.62 38.57 8.99
N PRO A 503 -16.69 38.47 10.33
CA PRO A 503 -17.71 39.17 11.11
C PRO A 503 -17.66 40.67 10.80
N PRO A 504 -18.81 41.37 10.77
CA PRO A 504 -18.80 42.82 10.59
C PRO A 504 -18.01 43.46 11.74
N ASN A 505 -17.18 44.45 11.43
CA ASN A 505 -16.33 45.12 12.40
C ASN A 505 -17.12 45.56 13.63
N ASP A 506 -16.68 45.15 14.83
CA ASP A 506 -16.94 45.93 16.03
C ASP A 506 -16.18 47.26 15.89
N GLU A 507 -16.89 48.38 15.96
CA GLU A 507 -16.26 49.70 15.94
C GLU A 507 -15.49 49.93 17.26
N PRO A 508 -14.21 50.36 17.23
CA PRO A 508 -13.47 50.66 18.44
C PRO A 508 -14.05 51.94 19.09
N THR A 509 -14.77 51.77 20.19
CA THR A 509 -15.21 52.90 21.03
C THR A 509 -14.00 53.65 21.59
N PRO A 510 -14.02 55.00 21.57
CA PRO A 510 -12.85 55.80 21.95
C PRO A 510 -12.61 55.79 23.48
N PRO A 511 -11.35 55.88 23.92
CA PRO A 511 -11.02 55.94 25.34
C PRO A 511 -11.37 57.31 25.95
N SER A 512 -11.96 57.29 27.16
CA SER A 512 -12.14 58.46 28.02
C SER A 512 -11.59 58.12 29.39
N GLY A 513 -10.42 58.67 29.74
CA GLY A 513 -9.80 58.47 31.06
C GLY A 513 -10.24 59.50 32.09
N ASN A 514 -10.12 59.14 33.38
CA ASN A 514 -9.40 59.89 34.42
C ASN A 514 -9.67 59.29 35.81
N ASP A 515 -8.60 59.12 36.58
CA ASP A 515 -8.52 58.82 38.03
C ASP A 515 -9.19 59.94 38.90
N PRO A 516 -9.49 59.78 40.23
CA PRO A 516 -8.66 59.02 41.20
C PRO A 516 -9.31 58.33 42.44
N ASP A 517 -8.56 57.35 42.99
CA ASP A 517 -8.14 57.08 44.39
C ASP A 517 -9.13 57.06 45.61
N GLU A 518 -8.59 56.65 46.77
CA GLU A 518 -9.09 56.61 48.16
C GLU A 518 -10.12 55.54 48.63
N SER A 519 -9.56 54.36 48.91
CA SER A 519 -9.55 53.74 50.27
C SER A 519 -10.80 53.06 50.91
N ALA A 520 -10.52 51.87 51.46
CA ALA A 520 -11.02 51.29 52.73
C ALA A 520 -12.52 51.32 53.12
N THR A 521 -13.10 50.12 53.31
CA THR A 521 -13.46 49.61 54.66
C THR A 521 -13.79 48.11 54.61
N ALA A 522 -13.90 47.44 55.78
CA ALA A 522 -13.92 45.98 55.89
C ALA A 522 -15.13 45.41 56.68
N SER A 523 -15.25 44.08 56.66
CA SER A 523 -16.10 43.23 57.54
C SER A 523 -17.60 43.10 57.14
N SER A 524 -18.40 42.11 57.60
CA SER A 524 -18.10 41.02 58.56
C SER A 524 -19.08 39.80 58.47
N ARG A 525 -18.49 38.58 58.53
CA ARG A 525 -18.91 37.38 59.31
C ARG A 525 -20.24 36.62 59.05
N ARG A 526 -20.13 35.28 59.20
CA ARG A 526 -21.17 34.23 59.45
C ARG A 526 -22.12 33.96 58.27
N GLY A 527 -22.59 32.73 58.01
CA GLY A 527 -22.36 31.37 58.55
C GLY A 527 -23.24 30.39 57.75
N GLY A 528 -23.21 29.06 57.85
CA GLY A 528 -22.48 28.14 58.72
C GLY A 528 -23.33 26.89 59.04
N ARG A 529 -22.98 25.72 58.45
CA ARG A 529 -23.42 24.34 58.80
C ARG A 529 -24.91 23.94 58.64
N ILE A 530 -25.19 22.88 57.85
CA ILE A 530 -25.79 21.55 58.23
C ILE A 530 -26.55 20.84 57.08
N ALA A 531 -26.53 19.50 57.14
CA ALA A 531 -27.40 18.50 56.49
C ALA A 531 -27.36 18.30 54.96
N SER A 532 -26.74 17.19 54.57
CA SER A 532 -27.16 16.41 53.40
C SER A 532 -28.56 15.82 53.61
N SER A 533 -29.35 15.67 52.55
CA SER A 533 -30.54 14.81 52.55
C SER A 533 -30.65 14.00 51.26
N ASN A 534 -30.45 12.69 51.38
CA ASN A 534 -31.10 11.71 50.50
C ASN A 534 -32.65 11.90 50.63
N SER A 535 -33.53 11.38 49.77
CA SER A 535 -33.49 10.02 49.22
C SER A 535 -34.56 9.78 48.14
N GLN A 536 -34.45 8.65 47.43
CA GLN A 536 -35.56 7.75 47.03
C GLN A 536 -36.55 8.20 45.91
N VAL A 537 -37.15 7.29 45.12
CA VAL A 537 -36.80 5.90 44.73
C VAL A 537 -37.64 5.44 43.53
N HIS A 538 -37.28 4.30 42.91
CA HIS A 538 -38.10 3.13 42.50
C HIS A 538 -37.32 2.38 41.38
N ALA A 539 -36.82 1.14 41.48
CA ALA A 539 -37.08 -0.05 42.32
C ALA A 539 -38.42 -0.75 42.04
N SER A 540 -38.59 -2.09 42.01
CA SER A 540 -37.69 -3.26 42.28
C SER A 540 -37.86 -4.32 41.14
N HIS A 541 -37.42 -5.60 41.11
CA HIS A 541 -36.96 -6.65 42.05
C HIS A 541 -36.00 -7.64 41.31
N GLY A 542 -35.33 -8.64 41.90
CA GLY A 542 -35.05 -8.91 43.33
C GLY A 542 -34.74 -10.38 43.71
N GLN A 543 -33.47 -10.66 44.10
CA GLN A 543 -33.02 -11.69 45.07
C GLN A 543 -33.06 -13.21 44.72
N PRO A 544 -32.35 -14.12 45.48
CA PRO A 544 -31.13 -13.93 46.29
C PRO A 544 -30.06 -15.07 46.23
N GLY A 545 -28.79 -14.68 46.07
CA GLY A 545 -27.58 -15.03 46.86
C GLY A 545 -27.25 -16.43 47.43
N ARG A 546 -25.94 -16.73 47.45
CA ARG A 546 -25.25 -17.44 48.56
C ARG A 546 -23.79 -16.95 48.68
N SER A 547 -23.16 -17.13 49.85
CA SER A 547 -21.83 -16.59 50.17
C SER A 547 -20.85 -17.65 50.65
N THR A 548 -19.65 -17.69 50.05
CA THR A 548 -18.45 -18.33 50.61
C THR A 548 -17.17 -17.54 50.21
N ARG A 549 -16.30 -17.32 51.19
CA ARG A 549 -14.86 -17.02 51.07
C ARG A 549 -14.10 -18.27 51.58
N PRO A 550 -12.78 -18.50 51.35
CA PRO A 550 -11.74 -17.46 51.13
C PRO A 550 -10.52 -17.78 50.21
N ARG A 551 -9.70 -16.73 50.02
CA ARG A 551 -8.22 -16.69 49.93
C ARG A 551 -7.44 -17.12 48.65
N ARG A 552 -6.52 -16.19 48.29
CA ARG A 552 -5.21 -16.33 47.62
C ARG A 552 -5.18 -16.75 46.14
N GLY A 553 -4.46 -15.97 45.34
CA GLY A 553 -4.12 -16.27 43.94
C GLY A 553 -3.71 -15.00 43.21
N THR A 554 -2.44 -14.89 42.86
CA THR A 554 -1.82 -13.82 42.05
C THR A 554 -2.64 -13.45 40.80
N LYS A 555 -3.04 -12.18 40.66
CA LYS A 555 -3.30 -11.62 39.33
C LYS A 555 -1.96 -11.47 38.60
N LEU A 556 -1.81 -12.13 37.46
CA LEU A 556 -0.83 -11.74 36.46
C LEU A 556 -1.34 -10.43 35.84
N SER A 557 -0.57 -9.36 35.93
CA SER A 557 -0.80 -8.19 35.08
C SER A 557 -0.20 -8.50 33.73
N TYR A 558 -0.98 -8.32 32.66
CA TYR A 558 -0.40 -8.01 31.36
C TYR A 558 0.40 -6.71 31.54
N LYS A 559 1.58 -6.62 30.92
CA LYS A 559 2.29 -5.35 30.74
C LYS A 559 2.24 -5.05 29.26
N GLU A 560 1.68 -3.91 28.90
CA GLU A 560 1.71 -3.44 27.52
C GLU A 560 3.17 -3.16 27.09
N PRO A 561 3.48 -3.30 25.79
CA PRO A 561 4.73 -2.79 25.24
C PRO A 561 4.76 -1.27 25.44
N ASP A 562 5.86 -0.73 25.94
CA ASP A 562 6.01 0.72 26.15
C ASP A 562 6.04 1.45 24.78
N THR A 563 4.93 2.10 24.42
CA THR A 563 4.79 2.99 23.26
C THR A 563 4.43 4.38 23.75
N ASP A 564 5.45 5.10 24.23
CA ASP A 564 5.35 6.38 24.93
C ASP A 564 5.03 7.55 23.98
N GLU A 565 3.79 7.60 23.47
CA GLU A 565 3.19 8.76 22.81
C GLU A 565 2.49 9.65 23.85
N ASP A 566 3.25 10.21 24.80
CA ASP A 566 2.71 11.09 25.86
C ASP A 566 2.94 12.58 25.56
N GLU A 567 1.81 13.25 25.39
CA GLU A 567 1.55 14.68 25.39
C GLU A 567 2.00 15.33 26.72
N PHE A 568 2.64 16.51 26.66
CA PHE A 568 2.95 17.32 27.84
C PHE A 568 2.65 18.79 27.58
N ASP A 569 1.48 19.24 28.04
CA ASP A 569 1.20 20.66 28.23
C ASP A 569 2.13 21.23 29.31
N LEU A 570 2.58 22.47 29.11
CA LEU A 570 3.37 23.23 30.07
C LEU A 570 2.52 24.40 30.60
N GLU A 571 1.88 24.20 31.75
CA GLU A 571 1.34 25.32 32.54
C GLU A 571 2.47 25.98 33.34
N GLU A 572 2.51 27.31 33.33
CA GLU A 572 3.51 28.13 34.02
C GLU A 572 3.07 28.39 35.48
N GLU A 573 3.91 28.06 36.47
CA GLU A 573 3.78 28.57 37.84
C GLU A 573 5.02 29.40 38.23
N GLU A 574 4.80 30.60 38.74
CA GLU A 574 5.84 31.57 39.12
C GLU A 574 6.40 31.34 40.54
N GLU A 575 7.40 32.14 40.92
CA GLU A 575 8.32 31.97 42.05
C GLU A 575 7.70 32.20 43.45
N GLU A 576 8.34 31.65 44.50
CA GLU A 576 8.89 32.52 45.56
C GLU A 576 10.05 31.88 46.37
N GLU A 577 10.76 32.73 47.11
CA GLU A 577 12.14 32.56 47.64
C GLU A 577 12.26 31.91 49.04
N ALA A 578 13.45 31.36 49.36
CA ALA A 578 14.02 31.26 50.72
C ALA A 578 15.43 30.59 50.80
N ASP A 579 16.45 31.22 50.24
CA ASP A 579 17.88 31.23 50.69
C ASP A 579 18.36 30.20 51.76
N LYS A 580 19.37 29.39 51.41
CA LYS A 580 20.53 29.12 52.31
C LYS A 580 21.80 28.63 51.61
N SER A 581 22.89 29.37 51.83
CA SER A 581 24.23 29.05 51.34
C SER A 581 24.87 27.78 51.92
N SER A 582 25.56 27.00 51.08
CA SER A 582 26.83 26.33 51.44
C SER A 582 27.63 25.96 50.19
N GLN A 583 28.95 26.16 50.25
CA GLN A 583 29.86 25.90 49.13
C GLN A 583 30.22 24.41 49.04
N SER A 584 30.11 23.81 47.86
CA SER A 584 30.92 22.63 47.50
C SER A 584 31.30 22.69 46.02
N SER A 585 32.53 22.27 45.71
CA SER A 585 33.16 22.48 44.41
C SER A 585 33.17 21.20 43.57
N LEU A 586 32.34 21.13 42.53
CA LEU A 586 32.44 20.14 41.45
C LEU A 586 32.39 20.84 40.10
N ALA A 587 33.54 21.33 39.65
CA ALA A 587 33.73 21.80 38.28
C ALA A 587 34.08 20.60 37.38
N HIS A 588 33.11 20.09 36.64
CA HIS A 588 33.32 19.11 35.58
C HIS A 588 32.46 19.46 34.36
N ALA A 589 33.07 19.35 33.17
CA ALA A 589 32.43 19.31 31.85
C ALA A 589 31.25 20.28 31.62
N ARG A 590 31.56 21.56 31.40
CA ARG A 590 31.02 22.20 30.20
C ARG A 590 31.84 21.66 29.03
N ASP A 591 31.32 20.66 28.33
CA ASP A 591 31.85 20.31 27.00
C ASP A 591 31.28 21.31 25.99
N ASP A 592 32.17 21.83 25.13
CA ASP A 592 31.78 22.61 23.96
C ASP A 592 31.25 21.66 22.88
N ASP A 593 29.99 21.80 22.51
CA ASP A 593 29.50 21.49 21.16
C ASP A 593 28.42 22.49 20.73
N ASP A 594 28.72 23.80 20.87
CA ASP A 594 27.95 24.87 20.21
C ASP A 594 28.28 24.94 18.71
N HIS A 595 28.20 23.79 18.03
CA HIS A 595 28.11 23.73 16.58
C HIS A 595 26.67 24.05 16.13
N ASN A 596 26.28 25.29 16.41
CA ASN A 596 25.19 25.97 15.76
C ASN A 596 25.41 25.85 14.23
N PRO A 597 24.49 25.22 13.47
CA PRO A 597 24.81 24.73 12.13
C PRO A 597 25.20 25.88 11.20
N SER A 598 26.37 25.74 10.56
CA SER A 598 26.99 26.75 9.69
C SER A 598 26.12 27.12 8.48
N PHE A 599 25.15 26.29 8.13
CA PHE A 599 24.15 26.52 7.11
C PHE A 599 22.78 25.98 7.54
N ILE A 600 21.72 26.76 7.29
CA ILE A 600 20.33 26.35 7.45
C ILE A 600 19.67 26.28 6.07
N GLN A 601 19.18 25.10 5.71
CA GLN A 601 18.60 24.77 4.42
C GLN A 601 17.09 25.09 4.36
N GLY A 602 16.36 24.75 5.43
CA GLY A 602 15.00 25.22 5.74
C GLY A 602 13.91 24.98 4.69
N LYS A 603 14.03 23.95 3.84
CA LYS A 603 13.11 23.71 2.71
C LYS A 603 12.33 22.39 2.77
N CYS A 604 12.65 21.48 3.68
CA CYS A 604 11.94 20.21 3.81
C CYS A 604 10.52 20.38 4.36
N SER A 605 9.54 19.75 3.72
CA SER A 605 8.18 19.62 4.26
C SER A 605 8.06 18.52 5.29
N THR A 606 9.02 17.59 5.32
CA THR A 606 9.07 16.47 6.25
C THR A 606 10.51 16.25 6.68
N VAL A 607 10.74 16.19 7.98
CA VAL A 607 11.97 15.70 8.61
C VAL A 607 11.51 14.73 9.68
N TYR A 608 11.77 13.44 9.50
CA TYR A 608 11.33 12.38 10.40
C TYR A 608 12.53 11.53 10.81
N ILE A 609 12.97 11.71 12.05
CA ILE A 609 14.08 10.94 12.62
C ILE A 609 13.53 10.08 13.77
N LEU A 610 13.66 8.76 13.62
CA LEU A 610 13.24 7.75 14.59
C LEU A 610 14.42 6.86 14.98
N PHE A 611 14.65 6.78 16.29
CA PHE A 611 15.53 5.79 16.92
C PHE A 611 14.66 4.87 17.79
N ASP A 612 14.76 3.56 17.59
CA ASP A 612 13.96 2.55 18.29
C ASP A 612 14.77 1.27 18.60
N ASN A 613 14.32 0.46 19.55
CA ASN A 613 14.79 -0.93 19.72
C ASN A 613 13.65 -1.95 19.57
N GLN A 614 12.44 -1.53 19.13
CA GLN A 614 11.43 -2.48 18.68
C GLN A 614 12.03 -3.31 17.54
N LYS A 615 12.21 -4.62 17.76
CA LYS A 615 12.67 -5.53 16.71
C LYS A 615 11.72 -5.43 15.53
N VAL A 616 12.26 -5.19 14.33
CA VAL A 616 11.50 -5.22 13.07
C VAL A 616 10.62 -6.46 13.06
N ARG A 617 9.33 -6.26 12.80
CA ARG A 617 8.40 -7.34 12.51
C ARG A 617 7.89 -7.16 11.10
N GLU A 618 7.84 -8.28 10.40
CA GLU A 618 7.24 -8.44 9.08
C GLU A 618 5.82 -7.86 8.99
N VAL A 619 5.07 -7.96 10.09
CA VAL A 619 3.81 -7.25 10.32
C VAL A 619 3.95 -6.50 11.65
N GLN A 620 3.95 -5.17 11.57
CA GLN A 620 3.63 -4.30 12.70
C GLN A 620 2.10 -4.14 12.72
N TYR A 621 1.47 -4.48 13.84
CA TYR A 621 0.04 -4.27 14.04
C TYR A 621 -0.18 -2.91 14.66
N SER A 622 -1.02 -2.11 14.01
CA SER A 622 -1.50 -0.78 14.45
C SER A 622 -2.69 -0.90 15.39
N MET A 623 -3.20 0.21 15.95
CA MET A 623 -4.44 0.18 16.75
C MET A 623 -5.65 -0.16 15.86
N GLU A 624 -5.59 0.30 14.61
CA GLU A 624 -6.57 0.11 13.55
C GLU A 624 -6.75 -1.37 13.19
N ASP A 625 -5.68 -2.18 13.23
CA ASP A 625 -5.73 -3.64 13.03
C ASP A 625 -6.46 -4.39 14.16
N PHE A 626 -6.64 -3.77 15.32
CA PHE A 626 -7.45 -4.27 16.44
C PHE A 626 -8.84 -3.60 16.51
N GLY A 627 -9.15 -2.70 15.56
CA GLY A 627 -10.49 -2.19 15.39
C GLY A 627 -11.46 -3.31 15.03
N SER A 628 -12.60 -3.38 15.72
CA SER A 628 -13.64 -4.33 15.37
C SER A 628 -14.22 -3.99 13.99
N GLU A 629 -13.92 -4.79 12.97
CA GLU A 629 -14.76 -4.84 11.77
C GLU A 629 -16.21 -5.02 12.21
N ALA A 630 -17.11 -4.14 11.75
CA ALA A 630 -18.53 -4.26 12.01
C ALA A 630 -19.12 -5.38 11.14
N SER A 631 -18.80 -6.63 11.48
CA SER A 631 -19.47 -7.80 10.94
C SER A 631 -20.92 -7.80 11.43
N ASP A 632 -21.86 -7.48 10.52
CA ASP A 632 -23.31 -7.63 10.71
C ASP A 632 -23.71 -9.12 10.84
N SER A 633 -23.27 -9.75 11.93
CA SER A 633 -23.51 -11.13 12.31
C SER A 633 -23.64 -11.22 13.83
N GLU A 634 -24.75 -10.71 14.35
CA GLU A 634 -25.30 -11.10 15.66
C GLU A 634 -25.78 -12.57 15.60
N GLU A 635 -24.85 -13.51 15.40
CA GLU A 635 -25.09 -14.94 15.59
C GLU A 635 -24.86 -15.23 17.08
N GLU A 636 -25.91 -14.96 17.85
CA GLU A 636 -25.96 -15.10 19.31
C GLU A 636 -25.55 -16.54 19.70
N TRP A 637 -24.50 -16.66 20.52
CA TRP A 637 -23.93 -17.95 20.92
C TRP A 637 -24.84 -18.61 21.97
N ASP A 638 -25.93 -19.23 21.50
CA ASP A 638 -26.84 -20.07 22.28
C ASP A 638 -26.10 -21.32 22.79
N GLY A 639 -25.34 -21.15 23.87
CA GLY A 639 -24.55 -22.19 24.54
C GLY A 639 -25.42 -23.15 25.34
N ASP A 640 -26.22 -23.97 24.63
CA ASP A 640 -27.04 -25.04 25.21
C ASP A 640 -26.40 -26.41 24.92
N ASP A 641 -25.32 -26.71 25.65
CA ASP A 641 -24.76 -28.07 25.74
C ASP A 641 -25.80 -28.98 26.44
N GLN A 642 -26.50 -29.81 25.67
CA GLN A 642 -27.30 -30.92 26.21
C GLN A 642 -26.84 -32.25 25.62
N ASP A 643 -26.27 -33.08 26.49
CA ASP A 643 -25.97 -34.49 26.23
C ASP A 643 -27.25 -35.24 25.79
N ASP A 644 -27.12 -36.16 24.82
CA ASP A 644 -27.94 -37.38 24.83
C ASP A 644 -27.25 -38.53 24.09
N ASP A 645 -27.39 -39.74 24.62
CA ASP A 645 -26.63 -40.93 24.23
C ASP A 645 -26.83 -41.38 22.76
N MET A 646 -25.75 -41.85 22.11
CA MET A 646 -25.90 -42.91 21.11
C MET A 646 -24.82 -44.00 21.23
N ALA A 647 -25.28 -45.22 21.52
CA ALA A 647 -24.47 -46.32 22.01
C ALA A 647 -23.40 -46.83 21.04
N VAL A 648 -22.22 -47.15 21.58
CA VAL A 648 -21.26 -48.07 20.96
C VAL A 648 -21.85 -49.47 20.95
N VAL A 649 -21.86 -50.11 19.78
CA VAL A 649 -22.08 -51.55 19.62
C VAL A 649 -20.76 -52.20 19.20
N PHE A 650 -20.44 -53.33 19.83
CA PHE A 650 -19.21 -54.12 19.62
C PHE A 650 -19.25 -54.98 18.35
#